data_AF-A0A1Y0H2U4-F1
#
_entry.id   AF-A0A1Y0H2U4-F1
#
_cell.length_a   1.000
_cell.length_b   1.000
_cell.length_c   1.000
_cell.angle_alpha   90.00
_cell.angle_beta   90.00
_cell.angle_gamma   90.00
#
_symmetry.space_group_name_H-M   'P 1'
#
loop_
_entity.id
_entity.type
_entity.pdbx_description
1 polymer ?
#
loop_
_entity_poly.entity_id
_entity_poly.type
_entity_poly.pdbx_seq_one_letter_code
_entity_poly.pdbx_strand_id
1 'polypeptide(L)'
;MLIPAFLIGSLEPGLASADLPARAQLAPVFDTYIDPATPTTNYGREAALVLGNRRAILVDFPQLQWQRYNGKKLKSAKIILTFSRDISTTPVTVSSVSRRWMEGENRVLRFDRVDPTRTVWGQATWNHAIQGPGGYKWNDGGAKGTADIAPIASATSELQLDKLEITGITEAVQNQLNSPQSHFGFRIESERSVAFFSGDTGAERPRLELEWEETTPAGSDLALMTVTQTDAEGNYLAIIKNVGSAPAPGATFEFAPTGEAAQTVDVIGPIEPGSTKSVRFNSRKAGDPTDPRRIQLQSKLTAVGDQHLGNNTLSLSLSGRTIAFEATSEQLAAIKELSPAGEPLLLYQALVARLNNHIFPFSRSIQFPEGAYLRLNLALDPLAADYRVNLNDLAELSEVEVLRTAVRSLTPLNGTFRTPPSDAAPWHNAANSNLSWLPDTRDDGRRIPSLELPAPGFDTPGNPVPLPDEGLISRAEVAYLQASLGKPANQPFTWSDFSSGLLARAFSAHGDTLLDTKISLFRPGNSTPLLTGDSGKGGIIYFTNAEVKANPLFLKDTANSAWLLARAERNGATATTWLPIWQVQEWFDRGNTGIASIELRFNLPTQSLDFAQNLASERIITDAAGRFPAELSKLVDGNLDQSLTIAPGQWIEIDLGRDRMIGQINLTTIGDVSAPLHIFQYGTSQNISSAIRWVTLENLPFLSQLYGSKAGEAVTTPIINRTAQMRYVRFINRGETPISISEVQIFPTKN
;
A
#
# COMPACT_ATOMS: atom_id res chain seq x y z
N MET A 1 -62.62 9.80 -13.89
CA MET A 1 -61.79 9.01 -12.96
C MET A 1 -60.38 9.12 -13.49
N LEU A 2 -59.63 10.05 -12.90
CA LEU A 2 -58.40 10.65 -13.41
C LEU A 2 -57.21 10.09 -12.61
N ILE A 3 -56.20 9.60 -13.31
CA ILE A 3 -54.86 9.34 -12.76
C ILE A 3 -53.94 10.35 -13.44
N PRO A 4 -53.33 11.32 -12.72
CA PRO A 4 -52.47 12.31 -13.34
C PRO A 4 -51.03 11.82 -13.45
N ALA A 5 -50.41 12.35 -14.50
CA ALA A 5 -49.04 12.22 -14.94
C ALA A 5 -48.01 12.70 -13.90
N PHE A 6 -46.84 12.05 -13.89
CA PHE A 6 -45.60 12.67 -13.41
C PHE A 6 -44.64 12.84 -14.58
N LEU A 7 -44.13 14.06 -14.68
CA LEU A 7 -43.24 14.58 -15.71
C LEU A 7 -41.93 13.78 -15.80
N ILE A 8 -41.56 13.46 -17.04
CA ILE A 8 -40.21 13.09 -17.44
C ILE A 8 -39.45 14.41 -17.65
N GLY A 9 -38.54 14.73 -16.72
CA GLY A 9 -37.54 15.78 -16.88
C GLY A 9 -36.20 15.14 -17.24
N SER A 10 -35.72 15.44 -18.44
CA SER A 10 -34.43 15.04 -18.99
C SER A 10 -33.26 15.58 -18.15
N LEU A 11 -32.39 14.69 -17.67
CA LEU A 11 -31.03 15.03 -17.27
C LEU A 11 -30.12 14.88 -18.51
N GLU A 12 -29.48 15.98 -18.90
CA GLU A 12 -28.40 15.97 -19.87
C GLU A 12 -27.21 15.14 -19.36
N PRO A 13 -26.51 14.39 -20.23
CA PRO A 13 -25.27 13.71 -19.90
C PRO A 13 -24.11 14.71 -19.94
N GLY A 14 -23.88 15.40 -18.83
CA GLY A 14 -22.61 16.08 -18.58
C GLY A 14 -21.55 15.05 -18.22
N LEU A 15 -20.59 14.87 -19.13
CA LEU A 15 -19.37 14.05 -19.04
C LEU A 15 -18.77 13.99 -17.62
N ALA A 16 -19.16 12.99 -16.84
CA ALA A 16 -18.33 12.44 -15.79
C ALA A 16 -17.47 11.37 -16.46
N SER A 17 -16.15 11.56 -16.44
CA SER A 17 -15.21 10.51 -16.76
C SER A 17 -15.59 9.26 -15.99
N ALA A 18 -15.68 8.15 -16.70
CA ALA A 18 -15.73 6.82 -16.12
C ALA A 18 -14.35 6.51 -15.49
N ASP A 19 -14.02 7.26 -14.44
CA ASP A 19 -13.03 6.84 -13.46
C ASP A 19 -13.73 5.78 -12.61
N LEU A 20 -13.35 4.52 -12.79
CA LEU A 20 -13.56 3.47 -11.78
C LEU A 20 -13.30 4.13 -10.43
N PRO A 21 -14.27 4.18 -9.50
CA PRO A 21 -14.11 4.94 -8.27
C PRO A 21 -12.81 4.45 -7.66
N ALA A 22 -11.82 5.34 -7.60
CA ALA A 22 -10.67 5.18 -6.74
C ALA A 22 -11.27 4.64 -5.45
N ARG A 23 -10.98 3.37 -5.12
CA ARG A 23 -11.44 2.77 -3.87
C ARG A 23 -10.86 3.71 -2.83
N ALA A 24 -11.67 4.66 -2.36
CA ALA A 24 -11.20 5.81 -1.62
C ALA A 24 -10.40 5.22 -0.48
N GLN A 25 -9.09 5.47 -0.50
CA GLN A 25 -8.11 4.91 0.42
C GLN A 25 -8.76 4.90 1.80
N LEU A 26 -9.23 3.72 2.23
CA LEU A 26 -10.18 3.70 3.34
C LEU A 26 -9.43 4.33 4.53
N ALA A 27 -10.06 5.25 5.26
CA ALA A 27 -9.37 5.99 6.31
C ALA A 27 -8.88 5.04 7.42
N PRO A 28 -7.60 5.09 7.82
CA PRO A 28 -7.01 4.17 8.80
C PRO A 28 -7.75 4.18 10.13
N VAL A 29 -7.74 3.05 10.82
CA VAL A 29 -8.34 2.90 12.16
C VAL A 29 -7.43 2.06 13.02
N PHE A 30 -7.09 2.55 14.21
CA PHE A 30 -6.52 1.71 15.26
C PHE A 30 -7.67 1.19 16.11
N ASP A 31 -7.75 -0.10 16.35
CA ASP A 31 -8.75 -0.66 17.24
C ASP A 31 -8.26 -1.86 18.04
N THR A 32 -8.83 -2.03 19.22
CA THR A 32 -8.57 -3.19 20.09
C THR A 32 -9.72 -3.31 21.08
N TYR A 33 -9.75 -4.41 21.82
CA TYR A 33 -10.56 -4.48 23.03
C TYR A 33 -9.70 -4.91 24.22
N ILE A 34 -10.11 -4.48 25.41
CA ILE A 34 -9.40 -4.81 26.65
C ILE A 34 -10.33 -5.57 27.58
N ASP A 35 -9.82 -6.67 28.15
CA ASP A 35 -10.60 -7.62 28.94
C ASP A 35 -10.07 -7.71 30.39
N PRO A 36 -10.91 -7.42 31.41
CA PRO A 36 -10.49 -7.54 32.80
C PRO A 36 -10.19 -8.97 33.24
N ALA A 37 -10.75 -9.99 32.57
CA ALA A 37 -10.50 -11.40 32.89
C ALA A 37 -9.07 -11.83 32.52
N THR A 38 -8.43 -11.11 31.61
CA THR A 38 -7.08 -11.38 31.09
C THR A 38 -6.30 -10.08 31.01
N PRO A 39 -5.96 -9.48 32.16
CA PRO A 39 -5.65 -8.05 32.22
C PRO A 39 -4.30 -7.65 31.62
N THR A 40 -3.48 -8.64 31.26
CA THR A 40 -2.18 -8.48 30.60
C THR A 40 -2.19 -8.94 29.15
N THR A 41 -3.34 -9.39 28.64
CA THR A 41 -3.48 -9.91 27.28
C THR A 41 -3.86 -8.77 26.34
N ASN A 42 -3.19 -8.71 25.19
CA ASN A 42 -3.52 -7.83 24.08
C ASN A 42 -4.54 -8.50 23.15
N TYR A 43 -5.45 -7.70 22.61
CA TYR A 43 -6.44 -8.10 21.61
C TYR A 43 -6.48 -7.14 20.41
N GLY A 44 -5.39 -6.40 20.16
CA GLY A 44 -5.23 -5.64 18.93
C GLY A 44 -5.17 -6.59 17.74
N ARG A 45 -5.61 -6.09 16.57
CA ARG A 45 -5.55 -6.82 15.29
C ARG A 45 -6.30 -8.16 15.24
N GLU A 46 -7.21 -8.39 16.18
CA GLU A 46 -8.11 -9.54 16.08
C GLU A 46 -9.09 -9.33 14.92
N ALA A 47 -9.62 -10.40 14.34
CA ALA A 47 -10.63 -10.26 13.27
C ALA A 47 -11.96 -9.68 13.76
N ALA A 48 -12.17 -9.62 15.09
CA ALA A 48 -13.37 -9.08 15.68
C ALA A 48 -13.04 -8.29 16.97
N LEU A 49 -13.77 -7.20 17.18
CA LEU A 49 -13.79 -6.45 18.42
C LEU A 49 -14.90 -6.97 19.33
N VAL A 50 -14.58 -7.31 20.58
CA VAL A 50 -15.57 -7.87 21.51
C VAL A 50 -15.90 -6.89 22.61
N LEU A 51 -17.16 -6.50 22.69
CA LEU A 51 -17.75 -5.67 23.74
C LEU A 51 -18.50 -6.55 24.76
N GLY A 52 -18.82 -6.00 25.94
CA GLY A 52 -19.62 -6.67 26.97
C GLY A 52 -18.81 -7.40 28.05
N ASN A 53 -19.47 -7.89 29.09
CA ASN A 53 -18.81 -8.55 30.24
C ASN A 53 -17.68 -7.70 30.85
N ARG A 54 -17.90 -6.39 30.96
CA ARG A 54 -16.91 -5.39 31.43
C ARG A 54 -15.71 -5.17 30.49
N ARG A 55 -15.70 -5.73 29.28
CA ARG A 55 -14.76 -5.39 28.22
C ARG A 55 -15.05 -4.01 27.66
N ALA A 56 -14.00 -3.32 27.22
CA ALA A 56 -14.11 -2.06 26.51
C ALA A 56 -13.42 -2.17 25.14
N ILE A 57 -14.03 -1.58 24.12
CA ILE A 57 -13.38 -1.34 22.83
C ILE A 57 -12.65 -0.01 22.92
N LEU A 58 -11.43 0.05 22.40
CA LEU A 58 -10.71 1.29 22.10
C LEU A 58 -10.65 1.42 20.58
N VAL A 59 -11.02 2.59 20.04
CA VAL A 59 -10.98 2.88 18.61
C VAL A 59 -10.45 4.28 18.38
N ASP A 60 -9.44 4.46 17.53
CA ASP A 60 -8.89 5.75 17.16
C ASP A 60 -8.92 5.93 15.64
N PHE A 61 -9.17 7.18 15.24
CA PHE A 61 -9.29 7.62 13.85
C PHE A 61 -8.16 8.58 13.55
N PRO A 62 -6.95 8.05 13.31
CA PRO A 62 -5.74 8.86 13.24
C PRO A 62 -5.82 9.90 12.10
N GLN A 63 -6.71 9.75 11.11
CA GLN A 63 -6.92 10.75 10.06
C GLN A 63 -7.28 12.14 10.55
N LEU A 64 -7.88 12.24 11.74
CA LEU A 64 -8.16 13.52 12.38
C LEU A 64 -6.88 14.29 12.75
N GLN A 65 -5.71 13.64 12.79
CA GLN A 65 -4.44 14.26 13.15
C GLN A 65 -3.70 14.90 11.97
N TRP A 66 -4.02 14.54 10.72
CA TRP A 66 -3.36 15.12 9.53
C TRP A 66 -4.32 15.73 8.52
N GLN A 67 -5.58 15.32 8.47
CA GLN A 67 -6.57 16.01 7.64
C GLN A 67 -6.93 17.33 8.31
N ARG A 68 -6.38 18.43 7.79
CA ARG A 68 -6.71 19.78 8.24
C ARG A 68 -7.95 20.24 7.49
N TYR A 69 -9.02 20.50 8.23
CA TYR A 69 -10.31 20.94 7.69
C TYR A 69 -10.44 22.46 7.82
N ASN A 70 -9.55 23.17 7.14
CA ASN A 70 -9.48 24.62 7.21
C ASN A 70 -10.76 25.28 6.68
N GLY A 71 -11.23 26.33 7.36
CA GLY A 71 -12.48 26.99 7.01
C GLY A 71 -13.70 26.08 7.11
N LYS A 72 -13.62 25.01 7.90
CA LYS A 72 -14.74 24.12 8.16
C LYS A 72 -14.89 23.91 9.65
N LYS A 73 -16.14 23.87 10.08
CA LYS A 73 -16.52 23.43 11.42
C LYS A 73 -17.28 22.13 11.31
N LEU A 74 -17.10 21.27 12.30
CA LEU A 74 -17.79 20.00 12.31
C LEU A 74 -19.27 20.23 12.65
N LYS A 75 -20.15 19.86 11.72
CA LYS A 75 -21.61 19.94 11.89
C LYS A 75 -22.11 18.72 12.65
N SER A 76 -21.68 17.53 12.26
CA SER A 76 -22.04 16.28 12.93
C SER A 76 -20.92 15.25 12.79
N ALA A 77 -20.83 14.35 13.77
CA ALA A 77 -19.97 13.18 13.68
C ALA A 77 -20.66 11.95 14.24
N LYS A 78 -20.40 10.80 13.62
CA LYS A 78 -20.86 9.50 14.10
C LYS A 78 -19.85 8.39 13.86
N ILE A 79 -19.79 7.45 14.79
CA ILE A 79 -19.02 6.21 14.64
C ILE A 79 -19.96 5.10 14.17
N ILE A 80 -19.52 4.33 13.20
CA ILE A 80 -20.22 3.14 12.68
C ILE A 80 -19.40 1.91 13.03
N LEU A 81 -20.03 0.94 13.73
CA LEU A 81 -19.45 -0.37 14.01
C LEU A 81 -20.33 -1.46 13.38
N THR A 82 -19.79 -2.26 12.46
CA THR A 82 -20.53 -3.32 11.76
C THR A 82 -20.49 -4.63 12.56
N PHE A 83 -21.61 -5.33 12.70
CA PHE A 83 -21.66 -6.59 13.44
C PHE A 83 -20.92 -7.71 12.69
N SER A 84 -20.10 -8.48 13.42
CA SER A 84 -19.52 -9.70 12.85
C SER A 84 -20.45 -10.91 12.96
N ARG A 85 -21.53 -10.81 13.76
CA ARG A 85 -22.60 -11.81 13.95
C ARG A 85 -23.92 -11.14 14.36
N ASP A 86 -25.06 -11.72 13.97
CA ASP A 86 -26.41 -11.22 14.28
C ASP A 86 -26.71 -11.23 15.79
N ILE A 87 -26.72 -10.06 16.44
CA ILE A 87 -27.00 -9.95 17.88
C ILE A 87 -27.68 -8.60 18.21
N SER A 88 -28.63 -8.62 19.16
CA SER A 88 -29.18 -7.40 19.77
C SER A 88 -28.22 -6.81 20.83
N THR A 89 -27.85 -5.55 20.72
CA THR A 89 -27.03 -4.85 21.74
C THR A 89 -27.89 -4.03 22.71
N THR A 90 -27.35 -3.70 23.87
CA THR A 90 -27.85 -2.62 24.75
C THR A 90 -27.24 -1.28 24.33
N PRO A 91 -27.76 -0.14 24.83
CA PRO A 91 -27.08 1.14 24.70
C PRO A 91 -25.60 1.04 25.09
N VAL A 92 -24.74 1.76 24.39
CA VAL A 92 -23.31 1.83 24.72
C VAL A 92 -22.98 3.11 25.48
N THR A 93 -22.03 3.04 26.40
CA THR A 93 -21.40 4.22 26.98
C THR A 93 -20.15 4.55 26.18
N VAL A 94 -19.93 5.84 25.92
CA VAL A 94 -18.81 6.31 25.10
C VAL A 94 -18.03 7.37 25.88
N SER A 95 -16.72 7.28 25.81
CA SER A 95 -15.81 8.25 26.43
C SER A 95 -14.69 8.59 25.45
N SER A 96 -14.23 9.83 25.51
CA SER A 96 -12.98 10.25 24.86
C SER A 96 -11.80 9.66 25.63
N VAL A 97 -10.78 9.18 24.92
CA VAL A 97 -9.55 8.64 25.51
C VAL A 97 -8.50 9.74 25.55
N SER A 98 -8.08 10.13 26.75
CA SER A 98 -7.13 11.23 26.97
C SER A 98 -5.67 10.77 26.99
N ARG A 99 -5.42 9.46 27.12
CA ARG A 99 -4.07 8.88 27.11
C ARG A 99 -3.80 8.10 25.83
N ARG A 100 -2.63 8.33 25.25
CA ARG A 100 -2.20 7.56 24.08
C ARG A 100 -2.12 6.09 24.43
N TRP A 101 -2.59 5.27 23.51
CA TRP A 101 -2.48 3.82 23.55
C TRP A 101 -1.99 3.33 22.19
N MET A 102 -1.67 2.05 22.13
CA MET A 102 -1.25 1.41 20.88
C MET A 102 -2.02 0.11 20.72
N GLU A 103 -2.47 -0.17 19.50
CA GLU A 103 -3.20 -1.40 19.18
C GLU A 103 -2.41 -2.67 19.51
N GLY A 104 -1.12 -2.70 19.15
CA GLY A 104 -0.25 -3.86 19.34
C GLY A 104 -0.30 -4.86 18.19
N GLU A 105 0.42 -5.97 18.35
CA GLU A 105 0.51 -7.03 17.33
C GLU A 105 -0.65 -8.05 17.40
N ASN A 106 -0.86 -8.77 16.28
CA ASN A 106 -1.87 -9.84 16.19
C ASN A 106 -1.43 -11.10 16.94
N ARG A 107 -2.32 -11.70 17.74
CA ARG A 107 -2.07 -12.95 18.47
C ARG A 107 -2.04 -14.21 17.61
N VAL A 108 -2.84 -14.26 16.55
CA VAL A 108 -3.12 -15.48 15.75
C VAL A 108 -1.88 -15.98 15.02
N LEU A 109 -0.88 -15.13 14.82
CA LEU A 109 0.29 -15.40 13.97
C LEU A 109 1.47 -15.99 14.71
N ARG A 110 1.29 -16.27 16.00
CA ARG A 110 2.31 -16.90 16.81
C ARG A 110 2.29 -18.41 16.59
N PHE A 111 2.79 -18.83 15.42
CA PHE A 111 2.97 -20.24 15.07
C PHE A 111 4.11 -20.90 15.86
N ASP A 112 5.02 -20.11 16.40
CA ASP A 112 6.01 -20.60 17.35
C ASP A 112 5.34 -20.81 18.71
N ARG A 113 5.72 -21.88 19.42
CA ARG A 113 5.47 -22.03 20.87
C ARG A 113 6.08 -20.82 21.56
N VAL A 114 5.28 -19.77 21.70
CA VAL A 114 5.65 -18.51 22.33
C VAL A 114 6.13 -18.85 23.71
N ASP A 115 7.36 -18.46 24.01
CA ASP A 115 7.79 -18.28 25.37
C ASP A 115 6.75 -17.39 26.09
N PRO A 116 5.91 -17.94 26.99
CA PRO A 116 4.86 -17.19 27.65
C PRO A 116 5.41 -16.03 28.49
N THR A 117 6.73 -15.96 28.66
CA THR A 117 7.44 -14.88 29.36
C THR A 117 7.83 -13.71 28.45
N ARG A 118 7.79 -13.86 27.12
CA ARG A 118 8.07 -12.75 26.19
C ARG A 118 6.94 -11.72 26.29
N THR A 119 7.18 -10.70 27.10
CA THR A 119 6.31 -9.53 27.20
C THR A 119 6.33 -8.83 25.85
N VAL A 120 5.17 -8.71 25.23
CA VAL A 120 5.04 -8.00 23.97
C VAL A 120 4.85 -6.52 24.27
N TRP A 121 5.63 -5.72 23.57
CA TRP A 121 5.78 -4.30 23.86
C TRP A 121 4.86 -3.48 22.95
N GLY A 122 4.50 -2.27 23.34
CA GLY A 122 3.77 -1.35 22.48
C GLY A 122 2.31 -1.72 22.25
N GLN A 123 1.65 -2.38 23.21
CA GLN A 123 0.26 -2.82 23.08
C GLN A 123 -0.60 -2.40 24.27
N ALA A 124 -1.87 -2.09 24.00
CA ALA A 124 -2.87 -1.82 25.02
C ALA A 124 -3.37 -3.13 25.64
N THR A 125 -3.51 -3.11 26.95
CA THR A 125 -4.08 -4.21 27.75
C THR A 125 -5.02 -3.59 28.78
N TRP A 126 -5.71 -4.41 29.57
CA TRP A 126 -6.49 -3.87 30.68
C TRP A 126 -5.64 -3.08 31.68
N ASN A 127 -4.40 -3.51 31.94
CA ASN A 127 -3.52 -2.86 32.91
C ASN A 127 -2.66 -1.71 32.33
N HIS A 128 -2.39 -1.73 31.02
CA HIS A 128 -1.45 -0.80 30.38
C HIS A 128 -2.05 -0.14 29.15
N ALA A 129 -1.86 1.17 29.03
CA ALA A 129 -2.12 1.88 27.77
C ALA A 129 -1.08 1.50 26.71
N ILE A 130 0.16 1.33 27.16
CA ILE A 130 1.29 0.85 26.35
C ILE A 130 2.08 -0.10 27.25
N GLN A 131 2.07 -1.40 26.95
CA GLN A 131 2.84 -2.42 27.69
C GLN A 131 4.32 -2.42 27.27
N GLY A 132 5.23 -2.77 28.19
CA GLY A 132 6.67 -2.96 27.90
C GLY A 132 7.58 -1.84 28.45
N PRO A 133 8.90 -1.91 28.20
CA PRO A 133 9.86 -0.88 28.61
C PRO A 133 9.44 0.50 28.09
N GLY A 134 9.52 1.53 28.92
CA GLY A 134 9.10 2.90 28.56
C GLY A 134 7.58 3.08 28.33
N GLY A 135 6.79 2.01 28.43
CA GLY A 135 5.33 2.07 28.43
C GLY A 135 4.79 2.56 29.78
N TYR A 136 3.48 2.78 29.84
CA TYR A 136 2.80 3.26 31.05
C TYR A 136 1.44 2.59 31.26
N LYS A 137 1.04 2.56 32.54
CA LYS A 137 -0.23 2.01 33.00
C LYS A 137 -1.37 2.99 32.73
N TRP A 138 -2.58 2.46 32.64
CA TRP A 138 -3.77 3.27 32.89
C TRP A 138 -3.76 3.76 34.34
N ASN A 139 -4.35 4.90 34.61
CA ASN A 139 -4.55 5.38 35.98
C ASN A 139 -5.51 4.45 36.73
N ASP A 140 -6.56 3.98 36.07
CA ASP A 140 -7.37 2.85 36.53
C ASP A 140 -7.55 1.82 35.41
N GLY A 141 -7.54 0.53 35.78
CA GLY A 141 -7.57 -0.59 34.85
C GLY A 141 -8.77 -0.51 33.90
N GLY A 142 -8.53 -0.80 32.63
CA GLY A 142 -9.54 -0.72 31.58
C GLY A 142 -9.76 0.70 31.04
N ALA A 143 -8.78 1.60 31.21
CA ALA A 143 -8.87 3.02 30.87
C ALA A 143 -10.08 3.70 31.56
N LYS A 144 -10.21 3.52 32.88
CA LYS A 144 -11.36 4.02 33.65
C LYS A 144 -11.06 5.26 34.49
N GLY A 145 -9.78 5.61 34.63
CA GLY A 145 -9.39 6.75 35.45
C GLY A 145 -9.85 8.05 34.82
N THR A 146 -10.15 9.05 35.64
CA THR A 146 -10.48 10.41 35.17
C THR A 146 -9.32 11.07 34.40
N ALA A 147 -8.09 10.58 34.60
CA ALA A 147 -6.91 10.96 33.83
C ALA A 147 -6.72 10.12 32.55
N ASP A 148 -7.48 9.04 32.37
CA ASP A 148 -7.43 8.17 31.18
C ASP A 148 -8.52 8.53 30.18
N ILE A 149 -9.70 8.91 30.65
CA ILE A 149 -10.89 9.17 29.83
C ILE A 149 -11.73 10.36 30.30
N ALA A 150 -12.48 10.94 29.36
CA ALA A 150 -13.52 11.92 29.62
C ALA A 150 -14.88 11.40 29.08
N PRO A 151 -15.90 11.18 29.94
CA PRO A 151 -17.23 10.73 29.48
C PRO A 151 -17.87 11.71 28.50
N ILE A 152 -18.51 11.19 27.45
CA ILE A 152 -19.27 11.99 26.48
C ILE A 152 -20.75 11.84 26.79
N ALA A 153 -21.27 12.70 27.65
CA ALA A 153 -22.65 12.60 28.16
C ALA A 153 -23.72 12.71 27.04
N SER A 154 -23.40 13.39 25.94
CA SER A 154 -24.27 13.54 24.77
C SER A 154 -24.27 12.32 23.85
N ALA A 155 -23.36 11.36 24.04
CA ALA A 155 -23.24 10.23 23.14
C ALA A 155 -24.46 9.30 23.27
N THR A 156 -25.06 8.97 22.13
CA THR A 156 -26.18 8.04 22.04
C THR A 156 -25.87 6.96 21.02
N SER A 157 -26.50 5.80 21.16
CA SER A 157 -26.29 4.68 20.25
C SER A 157 -27.59 4.14 19.71
N GLU A 158 -27.65 3.95 18.40
CA GLU A 158 -28.80 3.39 17.69
C GLU A 158 -28.40 2.08 17.01
N LEU A 159 -29.20 1.04 17.26
CA LEU A 159 -29.03 -0.27 16.65
C LEU A 159 -29.73 -0.28 15.29
N GLN A 160 -28.98 -0.55 14.22
CA GLN A 160 -29.52 -0.88 12.90
C GLN A 160 -29.39 -2.38 12.64
N LEU A 161 -29.85 -2.85 11.47
CA LEU A 161 -29.92 -4.28 11.16
C LEU A 161 -28.55 -4.97 11.23
N ASP A 162 -27.51 -4.31 10.73
CA ASP A 162 -26.16 -4.86 10.52
C ASP A 162 -25.05 -4.05 11.21
N LYS A 163 -25.40 -2.96 11.91
CA LYS A 163 -24.44 -2.05 12.53
C LYS A 163 -25.00 -1.35 13.77
N LEU A 164 -24.06 -0.84 14.57
CA LEU A 164 -24.30 0.11 15.65
C LEU A 164 -23.84 1.50 15.18
N GLU A 165 -24.74 2.48 15.23
CA GLU A 165 -24.40 3.89 15.02
C GLU A 165 -24.26 4.60 16.36
N ILE A 166 -23.18 5.34 16.55
CA ILE A 166 -22.92 6.14 17.74
C ILE A 166 -22.88 7.60 17.33
N THR A 167 -23.84 8.39 17.82
CA THR A 167 -23.99 9.83 17.54
C THR A 167 -23.73 10.65 18.81
N GLY A 168 -23.80 11.98 18.71
CA GLY A 168 -23.62 12.88 19.86
C GLY A 168 -22.16 13.05 20.30
N ILE A 169 -21.22 12.66 19.45
CA ILE A 169 -19.76 12.75 19.66
C ILE A 169 -19.13 13.96 18.97
N THR A 170 -19.92 14.83 18.32
CA THR A 170 -19.45 15.97 17.53
C THR A 170 -18.47 16.86 18.29
N GLU A 171 -18.80 17.25 19.53
CA GLU A 171 -17.92 18.10 20.34
C GLU A 171 -16.59 17.40 20.68
N ALA A 172 -16.62 16.10 20.99
CA ALA A 172 -15.41 15.33 21.27
C ALA A 172 -14.50 15.22 20.03
N VAL A 173 -15.07 14.95 18.86
CA VAL A 173 -14.33 14.94 17.59
C VAL A 173 -13.80 16.32 17.24
N GLN A 174 -14.58 17.39 17.44
CA GLN A 174 -14.10 18.76 17.24
C GLN A 174 -12.96 19.09 18.20
N ASN A 175 -13.03 18.66 19.46
CA ASN A 175 -11.94 18.80 20.42
C ASN A 175 -10.69 17.99 20.00
N GLN A 176 -10.87 16.79 19.42
CA GLN A 176 -9.78 16.01 18.84
C GLN A 176 -9.15 16.75 17.65
N LEU A 177 -9.93 17.34 16.74
CA LEU A 177 -9.41 18.14 15.63
C LEU A 177 -8.66 19.39 16.12
N ASN A 178 -9.18 20.02 17.17
CA ASN A 178 -8.59 21.21 17.79
C ASN A 178 -7.35 20.91 18.63
N SER A 179 -7.21 19.67 19.13
CA SER A 179 -6.09 19.25 19.96
C SER A 179 -5.80 17.75 19.75
N PRO A 180 -5.25 17.36 18.59
CA PRO A 180 -5.10 15.96 18.18
C PRO A 180 -4.27 15.10 19.15
N GLN A 181 -3.36 15.73 19.89
CA GLN A 181 -2.50 15.11 20.89
C GLN A 181 -3.13 14.97 22.29
N SER A 182 -4.35 15.47 22.49
CA SER A 182 -5.09 15.35 23.76
C SER A 182 -6.20 14.31 23.71
N HIS A 183 -6.48 13.76 22.53
CA HIS A 183 -7.57 12.84 22.29
C HIS A 183 -7.10 11.71 21.37
N PHE A 184 -7.01 10.50 21.92
CA PHE A 184 -6.46 9.30 21.27
C PHE A 184 -7.58 8.30 21.00
N GLY A 185 -8.65 8.78 20.35
CA GLY A 185 -9.83 7.98 20.04
C GLY A 185 -10.84 7.83 21.17
N PHE A 186 -11.66 6.80 21.07
CA PHE A 186 -12.86 6.58 21.86
C PHE A 186 -12.79 5.25 22.58
N ARG A 187 -13.37 5.24 23.76
CA ARG A 187 -13.60 4.05 24.57
C ARG A 187 -15.09 3.76 24.60
N ILE A 188 -15.46 2.54 24.23
CA ILE A 188 -16.86 2.11 24.09
C ILE A 188 -17.09 0.91 25.01
N GLU A 189 -18.14 0.94 25.81
CA GLU A 189 -18.56 -0.16 26.69
C GLU A 189 -20.05 -0.48 26.49
N SER A 190 -20.43 -1.73 26.79
CA SER A 190 -21.83 -2.10 27.01
C SER A 190 -21.94 -3.21 28.04
N GLU A 191 -23.15 -3.43 28.54
CA GLU A 191 -23.46 -4.52 29.46
C GLU A 191 -23.52 -5.86 28.73
N ARG A 192 -24.10 -5.90 27.52
CA ARG A 192 -24.25 -7.12 26.73
C ARG A 192 -23.04 -7.41 25.85
N SER A 193 -22.77 -8.70 25.67
CA SER A 193 -21.72 -9.16 24.75
C SER A 193 -22.15 -8.99 23.31
N VAL A 194 -21.32 -8.33 22.51
CA VAL A 194 -21.47 -8.21 21.06
C VAL A 194 -20.09 -8.24 20.41
N ALA A 195 -20.02 -8.71 19.17
CA ALA A 195 -18.80 -8.72 18.37
C ALA A 195 -18.99 -7.85 17.12
N PHE A 196 -18.00 -7.00 16.85
CA PHE A 196 -17.93 -6.17 15.66
C PHE A 196 -16.76 -6.59 14.79
N PHE A 197 -16.79 -6.19 13.53
CA PHE A 197 -15.65 -6.23 12.63
C PHE A 197 -14.57 -5.25 13.07
N SER A 198 -13.29 -5.62 12.92
CA SER A 198 -12.13 -4.79 13.31
C SER A 198 -11.56 -3.96 12.16
N GLY A 199 -10.59 -3.09 12.45
CA GLY A 199 -9.82 -2.27 11.51
C GLY A 199 -9.21 -3.10 10.38
N ASP A 200 -8.83 -4.34 10.70
CA ASP A 200 -8.23 -5.29 9.76
C ASP A 200 -9.28 -5.98 8.84
N THR A 201 -10.56 -5.65 8.93
CA THR A 201 -11.64 -6.28 8.14
C THR A 201 -12.19 -5.32 7.07
N GLY A 202 -11.43 -5.19 5.97
CA GLY A 202 -11.88 -4.63 4.69
C GLY A 202 -12.86 -3.46 4.77
N ALA A 203 -14.02 -3.60 4.14
CA ALA A 203 -15.06 -2.56 4.07
C ALA A 203 -15.94 -2.45 5.34
N GLU A 204 -15.93 -3.48 6.21
CA GLU A 204 -16.84 -3.59 7.36
C GLU A 204 -16.24 -3.07 8.66
N ARG A 205 -14.97 -2.66 8.63
CA ARG A 205 -14.23 -2.07 9.75
C ARG A 205 -14.92 -0.85 10.38
N PRO A 206 -14.51 -0.43 11.60
CA PRO A 206 -15.03 0.79 12.21
C PRO A 206 -14.85 1.99 11.29
N ARG A 207 -15.82 2.90 11.27
CA ARG A 207 -15.76 4.12 10.46
C ARG A 207 -16.18 5.33 11.28
N LEU A 208 -15.59 6.47 10.96
CA LEU A 208 -15.99 7.78 11.46
C LEU A 208 -16.55 8.58 10.28
N GLU A 209 -17.85 8.87 10.32
CA GLU A 209 -18.53 9.70 9.34
C GLU A 209 -18.65 11.12 9.89
N LEU A 210 -18.22 12.10 9.10
CA LEU A 210 -18.15 13.51 9.47
C LEU A 210 -18.94 14.35 8.48
N GLU A 211 -19.80 15.22 8.99
CA GLU A 211 -20.43 16.27 8.19
C GLU A 211 -19.83 17.63 8.58
N TRP A 212 -19.53 18.44 7.58
CA TRP A 212 -18.88 19.73 7.75
C TRP A 212 -19.82 20.88 7.37
N GLU A 213 -19.63 22.03 8.01
CA GLU A 213 -20.18 23.31 7.58
C GLU A 213 -19.01 24.25 7.25
N GLU A 214 -19.14 25.02 6.16
CA GLU A 214 -18.15 26.04 5.80
C GLU A 214 -18.19 27.17 6.84
N THR A 215 -17.01 27.58 7.29
CA THR A 215 -16.81 28.72 8.17
C THR A 215 -15.84 29.69 7.52
N THR A 216 -16.17 30.98 7.54
CA THR A 216 -15.24 32.02 7.13
C THR A 216 -14.42 32.40 8.36
N PRO A 217 -13.12 32.05 8.42
CA PRO A 217 -12.32 32.45 9.56
C PRO A 217 -12.12 33.97 9.53
N ALA A 218 -12.51 34.64 10.61
CA ALA A 218 -12.33 36.06 10.79
C ALA A 218 -11.68 36.30 12.15
N GLY A 219 -10.48 36.89 12.17
CA GLY A 219 -9.79 37.23 13.43
C GLY A 219 -8.34 36.75 13.49
N SER A 220 -7.82 36.67 14.72
CA SER A 220 -6.48 36.14 15.00
C SER A 220 -6.46 34.62 14.85
N ASP A 221 -5.39 34.08 14.27
CA ASP A 221 -5.18 32.64 14.12
C ASP A 221 -3.69 32.39 14.28
N LEU A 222 -3.29 31.75 15.38
CA LEU A 222 -1.90 31.42 15.60
C LEU A 222 -1.61 30.01 15.06
N ALA A 223 -0.38 29.83 14.62
CA ALA A 223 0.11 28.57 14.14
C ALA A 223 1.48 28.27 14.76
N LEU A 224 1.62 27.06 15.30
CA LEU A 224 2.89 26.53 15.76
C LEU A 224 3.64 25.97 14.53
N MET A 225 4.56 26.77 13.99
CA MET A 225 5.24 26.51 12.71
C MET A 225 6.31 25.43 12.79
N THR A 226 7.02 25.36 13.92
CA THR A 226 7.97 24.29 14.20
C THR A 226 8.32 24.25 15.68
N VAL A 227 8.84 23.10 16.12
CA VAL A 227 9.57 22.94 17.37
C VAL A 227 10.85 22.19 17.00
N THR A 228 12.01 22.82 17.20
CA THR A 228 13.31 22.24 16.81
C THR A 228 14.23 22.21 18.02
N GLN A 229 14.90 21.09 18.23
CA GLN A 229 15.94 20.98 19.25
C GLN A 229 17.16 21.80 18.81
N THR A 230 17.61 22.74 19.65
CA THR A 230 18.71 23.65 19.31
C THR A 230 20.08 23.11 19.74
N ASP A 231 20.12 22.20 20.72
CA ASP A 231 21.36 21.62 21.22
C ASP A 231 21.17 20.24 21.86
N ALA A 232 22.29 19.61 22.20
CA ALA A 232 22.30 18.29 22.82
C ALA A 232 21.81 18.30 24.27
N GLU A 233 21.65 19.46 24.91
CA GLU A 233 21.24 19.62 26.31
C GLU A 233 19.71 19.57 26.48
N GLY A 234 18.96 19.48 25.38
CA GLY A 234 17.49 19.45 25.40
C GLY A 234 16.87 20.85 25.41
N ASN A 235 17.58 21.86 24.90
CA ASN A 235 16.97 23.14 24.61
C ASN A 235 16.25 23.07 23.26
N TYR A 236 15.09 23.71 23.19
CA TYR A 236 14.21 23.74 22.03
C TYR A 236 13.85 25.18 21.68
N LEU A 237 13.56 25.39 20.40
CA LEU A 237 13.04 26.61 19.82
C LEU A 237 11.69 26.31 19.15
N ALA A 238 10.62 26.91 19.68
CA ALA A 238 9.34 26.97 19.01
C ALA A 238 9.23 28.25 18.18
N ILE A 239 8.71 28.16 16.96
CA ILE A 239 8.37 29.32 16.13
C ILE A 239 6.85 29.37 15.99
N ILE A 240 6.27 30.50 16.39
CA ILE A 240 4.84 30.79 16.34
C ILE A 240 4.63 31.86 15.27
N LYS A 241 3.62 31.72 14.42
CA LYS A 241 3.22 32.72 13.42
C LYS A 241 1.74 33.06 13.60
N ASN A 242 1.38 34.33 13.46
CA ASN A 242 -0.03 34.69 13.26
C ASN A 242 -0.36 34.55 11.78
N VAL A 243 -1.14 33.54 11.42
CA VAL A 243 -1.62 33.28 10.06
C VAL A 243 -3.03 33.86 9.83
N GLY A 244 -3.61 34.48 10.86
CA GLY A 244 -4.90 35.16 10.80
C GLY A 244 -4.82 36.58 10.23
N SER A 245 -5.97 37.25 10.24
CA SER A 245 -6.14 38.59 9.70
C SER A 245 -6.16 39.71 10.75
N ALA A 246 -6.12 39.37 12.04
CA ALA A 246 -6.11 40.32 13.15
C ALA A 246 -4.97 40.04 14.15
N PRO A 247 -4.49 41.05 14.89
CA PRO A 247 -3.44 40.85 15.90
C PRO A 247 -3.88 39.90 17.00
N ALA A 248 -3.01 38.96 17.38
CA ALA A 248 -3.23 38.11 18.55
C ALA A 248 -2.59 38.78 19.78
N PRO A 249 -3.31 39.01 20.89
CA PRO A 249 -2.80 39.78 22.04
C PRO A 249 -1.63 39.12 22.79
N GLY A 250 -1.41 37.83 22.55
CA GLY A 250 -0.43 36.97 23.22
C GLY A 250 -0.97 35.54 23.26
N ALA A 251 -0.17 34.63 23.81
CA ALA A 251 -0.54 33.22 23.94
C ALA A 251 0.19 32.57 25.12
N THR A 252 -0.29 31.42 25.57
CA THR A 252 0.45 30.52 26.45
C THR A 252 0.91 29.32 25.64
N PHE A 253 2.22 29.09 25.63
CA PHE A 253 2.84 27.93 25.00
C PHE A 253 3.03 26.84 26.05
N GLU A 254 2.31 25.73 25.88
CA GLU A 254 2.38 24.55 26.74
C GLU A 254 3.18 23.44 26.05
N PHE A 255 4.04 22.75 26.78
CA PHE A 255 4.78 21.61 26.26
C PHE A 255 4.99 20.54 27.33
N ALA A 256 4.98 19.27 26.90
CA ALA A 256 5.22 18.13 27.79
C ALA A 256 5.78 16.95 27.00
N PRO A 257 6.80 16.24 27.49
CA PRO A 257 7.04 14.87 27.08
C PRO A 257 5.80 14.01 27.40
N THR A 258 5.54 13.00 26.56
CA THR A 258 4.39 12.10 26.73
C THR A 258 4.40 11.47 28.13
N GLY A 259 3.30 11.62 28.88
CA GLY A 259 3.15 11.06 30.22
C GLY A 259 3.73 11.92 31.35
N GLU A 260 4.30 13.09 31.04
CA GLU A 260 4.82 14.05 32.02
C GLU A 260 3.85 15.24 32.18
N ALA A 261 4.03 16.02 33.25
CA ALA A 261 3.24 17.23 33.47
C ALA A 261 3.64 18.32 32.48
N ALA A 262 2.64 19.03 31.94
CA ALA A 262 2.88 20.14 31.04
C ALA A 262 3.58 21.30 31.75
N GLN A 263 4.55 21.90 31.07
CA GLN A 263 5.19 23.16 31.42
C GLN A 263 4.64 24.25 30.52
N THR A 264 4.62 25.48 31.00
CA THR A 264 4.07 26.63 30.28
C THR A 264 5.07 27.77 30.18
N VAL A 265 5.04 28.47 29.05
CA VAL A 265 5.80 29.71 28.81
C VAL A 265 4.86 30.73 28.17
N ASP A 266 4.77 31.91 28.77
CA ASP A 266 3.94 32.98 28.24
C ASP A 266 4.61 33.70 27.06
N VAL A 267 3.83 33.88 26.00
CA VAL A 267 4.22 34.56 24.76
C VAL A 267 3.75 36.01 24.85
N ILE A 268 4.50 36.84 25.58
CA ILE A 268 4.06 38.18 26.03
C ILE A 268 4.04 39.23 24.91
N GLY A 269 2.90 39.86 24.68
CA GLY A 269 2.74 40.97 23.74
C GLY A 269 2.22 40.52 22.37
N PRO A 270 1.66 41.47 21.59
CA PRO A 270 0.89 41.14 20.40
C PRO A 270 1.75 40.49 19.31
N ILE A 271 1.14 39.57 18.56
CA ILE A 271 1.70 38.99 17.34
C ILE A 271 0.86 39.50 16.18
N GLU A 272 1.41 40.43 15.41
CA GLU A 272 0.74 41.02 14.25
C GLU A 272 0.51 39.99 13.13
N PRO A 273 -0.53 40.15 12.28
CA PRO A 273 -0.76 39.28 11.12
C PRO A 273 0.51 39.09 10.28
N GLY A 274 0.83 37.84 9.96
CA GLY A 274 2.02 37.45 9.20
C GLY A 274 3.34 37.46 9.99
N SER A 275 3.37 38.05 11.20
CA SER A 275 4.57 38.13 12.03
C SER A 275 4.83 36.82 12.78
N THR A 276 6.12 36.57 13.08
CA THR A 276 6.57 35.41 13.84
C THR A 276 7.12 35.80 15.21
N LYS A 277 7.07 34.85 16.13
CA LYS A 277 7.66 34.97 17.46
C LYS A 277 8.29 33.65 17.86
N SER A 278 9.44 33.72 18.51
CA SER A 278 10.18 32.54 18.92
C SER A 278 10.16 32.37 20.43
N VAL A 279 9.96 31.14 20.88
CA VAL A 279 9.96 30.76 22.30
C VAL A 279 11.06 29.74 22.52
N ARG A 280 11.98 30.04 23.43
CA ARG A 280 13.01 29.09 23.87
C ARG A 280 12.57 28.43 25.16
N PHE A 281 12.74 27.12 25.24
CA PHE A 281 12.40 26.35 26.42
C PHE A 281 13.32 25.13 26.54
N ASN A 282 13.37 24.54 27.73
CA ASN A 282 14.11 23.32 28.00
C ASN A 282 13.12 22.17 28.25
N SER A 283 13.40 21.02 27.68
CA SER A 283 12.64 19.79 27.94
C SER A 283 13.61 18.61 27.96
N ARG A 284 13.12 17.42 28.31
CA ARG A 284 13.96 16.23 28.41
C ARG A 284 14.72 15.98 27.09
N LYS A 285 16.00 15.65 27.24
CA LYS A 285 16.95 15.39 26.15
C LYS A 285 16.67 14.11 25.34
N ALA A 286 16.29 13.02 26.00
CA ALA A 286 16.37 11.69 25.42
C ALA A 286 15.00 11.03 25.26
N GLY A 287 14.62 10.79 24.01
CA GLY A 287 13.65 9.75 23.67
C GLY A 287 14.24 8.36 23.84
N ASP A 288 13.44 7.33 23.57
CA ASP A 288 13.93 5.97 23.46
C ASP A 288 14.59 5.83 22.07
N PRO A 289 15.92 5.64 21.95
CA PRO A 289 16.58 5.50 20.66
C PRO A 289 16.21 4.18 19.97
N THR A 290 15.69 3.20 20.72
CA THR A 290 15.27 1.89 20.19
C THR A 290 13.85 1.92 19.64
N ASP A 291 13.02 2.86 20.10
CA ASP A 291 11.64 3.02 19.64
C ASP A 291 11.22 4.52 19.67
N PRO A 292 11.45 5.26 18.56
CA PRO A 292 11.10 6.68 18.45
C PRO A 292 9.60 7.00 18.62
N ARG A 293 8.73 5.99 18.64
CA ARG A 293 7.28 6.18 18.75
C ARG A 293 6.84 6.54 20.15
N ARG A 294 7.62 6.13 21.17
CA ARG A 294 7.20 6.11 22.58
C ARG A 294 7.18 7.49 23.22
N ILE A 295 8.26 8.26 23.03
CA ILE A 295 8.43 9.55 23.69
C ILE A 295 8.31 10.65 22.65
N GLN A 296 7.19 11.35 22.70
CA GLN A 296 6.96 12.56 21.92
C GLN A 296 6.93 13.77 22.84
N LEU A 297 7.51 14.87 22.38
CA LEU A 297 7.27 16.19 22.92
C LEU A 297 5.99 16.72 22.29
N GLN A 298 4.96 16.86 23.10
CA GLN A 298 3.70 17.48 22.73
C GLN A 298 3.81 18.97 23.00
N SER A 299 3.34 19.78 22.06
CA SER A 299 3.32 21.23 22.19
C SER A 299 1.96 21.77 21.77
N LYS A 300 1.47 22.75 22.52
CA LYS A 300 0.17 23.39 22.33
C LYS A 300 0.30 24.88 22.56
N LEU A 301 -0.40 25.65 21.75
CA LEU A 301 -0.57 27.08 21.93
C LEU A 301 -2.03 27.37 22.33
N THR A 302 -2.20 28.22 23.33
CA THR A 302 -3.53 28.69 23.75
C THR A 302 -3.56 30.21 23.66
N ALA A 303 -4.40 30.76 22.79
CA ALA A 303 -4.59 32.19 22.61
C ALA A 303 -6.06 32.57 22.64
N VAL A 304 -6.36 33.77 23.15
CA VAL A 304 -7.73 34.31 23.19
C VAL A 304 -8.14 34.74 21.78
N GLY A 305 -9.29 34.26 21.31
CA GLY A 305 -9.85 34.63 20.01
C GLY A 305 -9.23 33.91 18.81
N ASP A 306 -8.42 32.89 19.06
CA ASP A 306 -7.83 32.05 18.01
C ASP A 306 -8.91 31.26 17.24
N GLN A 307 -8.91 31.39 15.91
CA GLN A 307 -9.94 30.81 15.06
C GLN A 307 -9.69 29.34 14.69
N HIS A 308 -8.43 28.87 14.63
CA HIS A 308 -8.10 27.53 14.17
C HIS A 308 -7.15 26.80 15.12
N LEU A 309 -7.72 26.25 16.18
CA LEU A 309 -6.98 25.51 17.20
C LEU A 309 -6.17 24.31 16.64
N GLY A 310 -6.55 23.75 15.49
CA GLY A 310 -5.75 22.71 14.82
C GLY A 310 -4.34 23.15 14.43
N ASN A 311 -4.12 24.44 14.16
CA ASN A 311 -2.80 25.01 13.85
C ASN A 311 -1.92 25.19 15.09
N ASN A 312 -2.51 25.16 16.28
CA ASN A 312 -1.84 25.48 17.53
C ASN A 312 -1.06 24.32 18.14
N THR A 313 -1.00 23.18 17.46
CA THR A 313 -0.50 21.95 18.04
C THR A 313 0.57 21.30 17.18
N LEU A 314 1.58 20.74 17.84
CA LEU A 314 2.63 19.99 17.17
C LEU A 314 3.10 18.86 18.09
N SER A 315 3.39 17.71 17.48
CA SER A 315 4.04 16.59 18.16
C SER A 315 5.36 16.29 17.48
N LEU A 316 6.42 16.25 18.28
CA LEU A 316 7.78 15.97 17.85
C LEU A 316 8.22 14.64 18.48
N SER A 317 8.77 13.72 17.69
CA SER A 317 9.41 12.53 18.26
C SER A 317 10.79 12.91 18.80
N LEU A 318 11.08 12.66 20.07
CA LEU A 318 12.37 13.03 20.67
C LEU A 318 13.57 12.25 20.11
N SER A 319 13.32 11.12 19.45
CA SER A 319 14.33 10.33 18.71
C SER A 319 14.04 10.33 17.20
N GLY A 320 13.20 11.25 16.73
CA GLY A 320 12.79 11.33 15.32
C GLY A 320 13.90 11.92 14.45
N ARG A 321 14.02 11.41 13.23
CA ARG A 321 14.92 11.94 12.20
C ARG A 321 14.39 13.24 11.63
N THR A 322 15.26 14.11 11.18
CA THR A 322 14.85 15.36 10.55
C THR A 322 14.59 15.21 9.05
N ILE A 323 13.49 15.78 8.55
CA ILE A 323 13.18 15.86 7.13
C ILE A 323 12.92 17.31 6.74
N ALA A 324 13.47 17.75 5.61
CA ALA A 324 13.24 19.09 5.06
C ALA A 324 12.75 19.02 3.61
N PHE A 325 11.99 20.02 3.20
CA PHE A 325 11.43 20.15 1.86
C PHE A 325 12.08 21.34 1.14
N GLU A 326 12.61 21.09 -0.05
CA GLU A 326 13.22 22.07 -0.93
C GLU A 326 12.29 22.31 -2.12
N ALA A 327 11.92 23.58 -2.35
CA ALA A 327 11.00 23.97 -3.42
C ALA A 327 11.45 25.29 -4.05
N THR A 328 11.26 25.44 -5.36
CA THR A 328 11.43 26.73 -6.05
C THR A 328 10.38 27.76 -5.61
N SER A 329 10.60 29.05 -5.93
CA SER A 329 9.62 30.11 -5.65
C SER A 329 8.26 29.87 -6.33
N GLU A 330 8.27 29.31 -7.54
CA GLU A 330 7.06 28.94 -8.28
C GLU A 330 6.30 27.81 -7.56
N GLN A 331 7.01 26.77 -7.16
CA GLN A 331 6.43 25.66 -6.42
C GLN A 331 5.91 26.07 -5.05
N LEU A 332 6.60 26.98 -4.35
CA LEU A 332 6.11 27.56 -3.12
C LEU A 332 4.79 28.32 -3.33
N ALA A 333 4.58 28.98 -4.48
CA ALA A 333 3.31 29.63 -4.78
C ALA A 333 2.18 28.60 -4.94
N ALA A 334 2.41 27.53 -5.71
CA ALA A 334 1.44 26.44 -5.85
C ALA A 334 1.16 25.73 -4.51
N ILE A 335 2.19 25.50 -3.69
CA ILE A 335 2.05 24.91 -2.36
C ILE A 335 1.23 25.81 -1.44
N LYS A 336 1.34 27.13 -1.55
CA LYS A 336 0.49 28.06 -0.77
C LYS A 336 -0.99 27.87 -1.10
N GLU A 337 -1.35 27.57 -2.34
CA GLU A 337 -2.74 27.30 -2.72
C GLU A 337 -3.26 25.99 -2.13
N LEU A 338 -2.38 24.99 -1.98
CA LEU A 338 -2.69 23.71 -1.33
C LEU A 338 -2.65 23.79 0.20
N SER A 339 -1.94 24.77 0.75
CA SER A 339 -1.61 24.78 2.16
C SER A 339 -2.70 25.40 3.03
N PRO A 340 -2.98 24.80 4.20
CA PRO A 340 -3.69 25.46 5.29
C PRO A 340 -3.23 26.91 5.52
N ALA A 341 -4.17 27.86 5.46
CA ALA A 341 -3.93 29.28 5.70
C ALA A 341 -2.84 29.92 4.79
N GLY A 342 -2.55 29.30 3.64
CA GLY A 342 -1.53 29.78 2.72
C GLY A 342 -0.10 29.66 3.26
N GLU A 343 0.17 28.80 4.26
CA GLU A 343 1.51 28.62 4.83
C GLU A 343 2.14 27.26 4.52
N PRO A 344 3.13 27.15 3.60
CA PRO A 344 3.70 25.87 3.16
C PRO A 344 4.15 24.93 4.29
N LEU A 345 4.70 25.49 5.38
CA LEU A 345 5.13 24.70 6.54
C LEU A 345 3.98 23.91 7.18
N LEU A 346 2.76 24.43 7.18
CA LEU A 346 1.59 23.74 7.74
C LEU A 346 1.20 22.52 6.90
N LEU A 347 1.34 22.61 5.57
CA LEU A 347 1.22 21.44 4.70
C LEU A 347 2.30 20.42 5.01
N TYR A 348 3.58 20.80 5.05
CA TYR A 348 4.68 19.87 5.33
C TYR A 348 4.54 19.18 6.69
N GLN A 349 4.08 19.89 7.72
CA GLN A 349 3.73 19.30 9.00
C GLN A 349 2.62 18.26 8.89
N ALA A 350 1.55 18.55 8.13
CA ALA A 350 0.46 17.60 7.90
C ALA A 350 0.96 16.35 7.16
N LEU A 351 1.86 16.50 6.18
CA LEU A 351 2.49 15.38 5.48
C LEU A 351 3.35 14.53 6.41
N VAL A 352 4.17 15.16 7.26
CA VAL A 352 4.98 14.45 8.27
C VAL A 352 4.09 13.74 9.30
N ALA A 353 2.99 14.37 9.72
CA ALA A 353 2.01 13.74 10.59
C ALA A 353 1.35 12.52 9.92
N ARG A 354 0.97 12.63 8.63
CA ARG A 354 0.45 11.51 7.84
C ARG A 354 1.46 10.38 7.73
N LEU A 355 2.74 10.68 7.50
CA LEU A 355 3.81 9.66 7.52
C LEU A 355 3.90 8.96 8.88
N ASN A 356 3.98 9.73 9.97
CA ASN A 356 4.19 9.22 11.33
C ASN A 356 2.98 8.46 11.91
N ASN A 357 1.76 8.86 11.55
CA ASN A 357 0.52 8.39 12.19
C ASN A 357 -0.35 7.52 11.27
N HIS A 358 -0.11 7.53 9.94
CA HIS A 358 -0.78 6.67 8.97
C HIS A 358 0.20 5.74 8.27
N ILE A 359 1.06 6.29 7.42
CA ILE A 359 1.79 5.47 6.45
C ILE A 359 2.71 4.51 7.18
N PHE A 360 3.54 4.99 8.12
CA PHE A 360 4.45 4.10 8.86
C PHE A 360 3.71 3.08 9.73
N PRO A 361 2.75 3.44 10.59
CA PRO A 361 2.08 2.45 11.45
C PRO A 361 1.21 1.44 10.71
N PHE A 362 0.67 1.79 9.53
CA PHE A 362 -0.25 0.92 8.78
C PHE A 362 0.44 0.11 7.68
N SER A 363 1.66 0.48 7.29
CA SER A 363 2.52 -0.35 6.44
C SER A 363 3.09 -1.51 7.24
N ARG A 364 2.23 -2.46 7.61
CA ARG A 364 2.52 -3.57 8.51
C ARG A 364 2.89 -4.82 7.73
N SER A 365 3.66 -5.69 8.37
CA SER A 365 3.90 -7.06 7.92
C SER A 365 3.93 -8.00 9.11
N ILE A 366 3.98 -9.30 8.88
CA ILE A 366 4.08 -10.31 9.95
C ILE A 366 5.37 -10.17 10.79
N GLN A 367 6.42 -9.52 10.28
CA GLN A 367 7.67 -9.26 11.03
C GLN A 367 7.72 -7.88 11.67
N PHE A 368 6.99 -6.93 11.10
CA PHE A 368 6.82 -5.58 11.62
C PHE A 368 5.33 -5.35 11.87
N PRO A 369 4.74 -6.04 12.86
CA PRO A 369 3.29 -6.00 13.06
C PRO A 369 2.78 -4.63 13.50
N GLU A 370 3.67 -3.75 13.97
CA GLU A 370 3.37 -2.36 14.30
C GLU A 370 3.85 -1.36 13.24
N GLY A 371 4.21 -1.87 12.05
CA GLY A 371 4.68 -1.11 10.90
C GLY A 371 6.05 -0.50 11.10
N ALA A 372 6.34 0.57 10.35
CA ALA A 372 7.63 1.23 10.44
C ALA A 372 7.80 2.03 11.74
N TYR A 373 8.93 1.83 12.42
CA TYR A 373 9.25 2.48 13.71
C TYR A 373 9.84 3.88 13.54
N LEU A 374 10.39 4.19 12.36
CA LEU A 374 10.93 5.50 12.02
C LEU A 374 9.90 6.59 12.29
N ARG A 375 10.33 7.67 12.93
CA ARG A 375 9.54 8.89 13.06
C ARG A 375 10.33 10.06 12.53
N LEU A 376 9.62 10.97 11.89
CA LEU A 376 10.17 12.15 11.23
C LEU A 376 9.77 13.41 11.97
N ASN A 377 10.66 14.38 11.96
CA ASN A 377 10.50 15.72 12.50
C ASN A 377 10.81 16.73 11.39
N LEU A 378 9.97 17.75 11.22
CA LEU A 378 10.21 18.76 10.19
C LEU A 378 11.41 19.65 10.59
N ALA A 379 12.39 19.77 9.69
CA ALA A 379 13.51 20.70 9.82
C ALA A 379 13.28 21.95 8.95
N LEU A 380 13.67 23.11 9.50
CA LEU A 380 13.62 24.39 8.78
C LEU A 380 14.82 24.60 7.86
N ASP A 381 15.99 24.09 8.25
CA ASP A 381 17.21 24.17 7.46
C ASP A 381 17.42 22.83 6.74
N PRO A 382 17.27 22.78 5.40
CA PRO A 382 17.54 21.58 4.63
C PRO A 382 18.98 21.08 4.82
N LEU A 383 19.94 21.98 5.07
CA LEU A 383 21.34 21.58 5.24
C LEU A 383 21.58 20.76 6.50
N ALA A 384 20.77 21.00 7.53
CA ALA A 384 20.83 20.30 8.82
C ALA A 384 19.91 19.06 8.90
N ALA A 385 19.11 18.80 7.87
CA ALA A 385 18.16 17.68 7.86
C ALA A 385 18.83 16.33 7.54
N ASP A 386 18.41 15.25 8.20
CA ASP A 386 18.80 13.87 7.89
C ASP A 386 18.35 13.47 6.47
N TYR A 387 17.15 13.90 6.09
CA TYR A 387 16.53 13.65 4.78
C TYR A 387 16.10 14.95 4.10
N ARG A 388 16.29 15.02 2.78
CA ARG A 388 15.92 16.17 1.95
C ARG A 388 14.97 15.76 0.84
N VAL A 389 13.84 16.43 0.76
CA VAL A 389 12.81 16.23 -0.26
C VAL A 389 12.94 17.34 -1.29
N ASN A 390 13.53 17.03 -2.43
CA ASN A 390 13.61 17.97 -3.53
C ASN A 390 12.33 17.91 -4.37
N LEU A 391 11.53 18.97 -4.35
CA LEU A 391 10.28 19.05 -5.10
C LEU A 391 10.50 19.54 -6.54
N ASN A 392 11.69 20.01 -6.89
CA ASN A 392 11.99 20.63 -8.20
C ASN A 392 11.79 19.66 -9.37
N ASP A 393 11.85 18.34 -9.13
CA ASP A 393 11.70 17.31 -10.15
C ASP A 393 10.23 16.92 -10.42
N LEU A 394 9.28 17.54 -9.71
CA LEU A 394 7.85 17.28 -9.88
C LEU A 394 7.26 18.11 -11.03
N ALA A 395 6.71 17.41 -12.02
CA ALA A 395 5.97 18.02 -13.12
C ALA A 395 4.66 18.65 -12.64
N GLU A 396 4.00 18.04 -11.64
CA GLU A 396 2.77 18.54 -11.02
C GLU A 396 2.85 18.43 -9.50
N LEU A 397 2.41 19.47 -8.80
CA LEU A 397 2.35 19.50 -7.34
C LEU A 397 0.97 19.04 -6.86
N SER A 398 0.93 17.83 -6.32
CA SER A 398 -0.22 17.31 -5.57
C SER A 398 0.25 16.77 -4.22
N GLU A 399 -0.65 16.68 -3.23
CA GLU A 399 -0.32 16.10 -1.92
C GLU A 399 0.27 14.69 -2.06
N VAL A 400 -0.27 13.88 -2.99
CA VAL A 400 0.18 12.51 -3.26
C VAL A 400 1.60 12.50 -3.85
N GLU A 401 1.91 13.37 -4.80
CA GLU A 401 3.26 13.44 -5.38
C GLU A 401 4.30 13.92 -4.37
N VAL A 402 3.93 14.88 -3.50
CA VAL A 402 4.82 15.35 -2.43
C VAL A 402 5.06 14.24 -1.41
N LEU A 403 4.02 13.51 -0.98
CA LEU A 403 4.16 12.35 -0.09
C LEU A 403 5.03 11.26 -0.71
N ARG A 404 4.80 10.96 -1.98
CA ARG A 404 5.58 9.98 -2.72
C ARG A 404 7.04 10.39 -2.74
N THR A 405 7.34 11.64 -3.10
CA THR A 405 8.69 12.20 -3.11
C THR A 405 9.32 12.24 -1.71
N ALA A 406 8.54 12.48 -0.67
CA ALA A 406 9.00 12.38 0.71
C ALA A 406 9.41 10.95 1.05
N VAL A 407 8.56 9.95 0.81
CA VAL A 407 8.90 8.52 0.99
C VAL A 407 10.15 8.16 0.18
N ARG A 408 10.27 8.70 -1.04
CA ARG A 408 11.45 8.57 -1.90
C ARG A 408 12.73 9.07 -1.25
N SER A 409 12.71 10.21 -0.60
CA SER A 409 13.91 10.72 0.06
C SER A 409 14.39 9.87 1.25
N LEU A 410 13.54 9.01 1.81
CA LEU A 410 13.88 8.19 2.99
C LEU A 410 14.71 6.96 2.64
N THR A 411 14.76 6.58 1.37
CA THR A 411 15.55 5.45 0.90
C THR A 411 16.79 5.97 0.15
N PRO A 412 18.01 5.52 0.49
CA PRO A 412 19.27 5.97 -0.12
C PRO A 412 19.47 5.36 -1.50
N LEU A 413 18.45 4.67 -2.02
CA LEU A 413 18.49 4.01 -3.29
C LEU A 413 18.27 5.10 -4.36
N ASN A 414 19.30 5.90 -4.61
CA ASN A 414 19.34 6.99 -5.60
C ASN A 414 19.19 6.53 -7.08
N GLY A 415 18.60 5.36 -7.34
CA GLY A 415 18.40 4.81 -8.67
C GLY A 415 16.92 4.62 -8.97
N THR A 416 16.46 4.97 -10.16
CA THR A 416 15.09 4.69 -10.60
C THR A 416 14.82 3.18 -10.59
N PHE A 417 14.15 2.65 -9.55
CA PHE A 417 13.61 1.27 -9.53
C PHE A 417 12.48 1.06 -10.55
N ARG A 418 12.12 2.12 -11.28
CA ARG A 418 10.84 2.26 -11.97
C ARG A 418 10.64 1.30 -13.13
N THR A 419 11.71 0.75 -13.69
CA THR A 419 11.61 -0.17 -14.82
C THR A 419 12.79 -1.14 -14.80
N PRO A 420 12.59 -2.43 -15.12
CA PRO A 420 13.69 -3.24 -15.61
C PRO A 420 14.37 -2.49 -16.77
N PRO A 421 15.66 -2.70 -17.03
CA PRO A 421 16.40 -1.95 -18.06
C PRO A 421 15.95 -2.18 -19.52
N SER A 422 14.81 -2.83 -19.76
CA SER A 422 14.05 -2.75 -21.00
C SER A 422 12.73 -2.03 -20.74
N ASP A 423 12.24 -1.21 -21.69
CA ASP A 423 10.97 -0.48 -21.63
C ASP A 423 9.71 -1.37 -21.41
N ALA A 424 9.90 -2.69 -21.22
CA ALA A 424 8.94 -3.78 -21.21
C ALA A 424 8.11 -3.97 -19.93
N ALA A 425 8.15 -3.05 -18.96
CA ALA A 425 7.31 -3.15 -17.76
C ALA A 425 6.43 -1.90 -17.55
N PRO A 426 5.40 -1.68 -18.39
CA PRO A 426 4.44 -0.60 -18.17
C PRO A 426 3.56 -0.83 -16.93
N TRP A 427 3.54 -2.01 -16.31
CA TRP A 427 2.79 -2.26 -15.07
C TRP A 427 3.44 -1.68 -13.81
N HIS A 428 4.68 -1.20 -13.90
CA HIS A 428 5.22 -0.30 -12.87
C HIS A 428 4.70 1.13 -12.99
N ASN A 429 3.85 1.44 -13.99
CA ASN A 429 2.96 2.60 -13.92
C ASN A 429 1.80 2.35 -12.94
N ALA A 430 2.11 1.88 -11.74
CA ALA A 430 1.50 2.39 -10.51
C ALA A 430 1.93 3.87 -10.26
N ALA A 431 2.17 4.63 -11.33
CA ALA A 431 2.51 6.05 -11.30
C ALA A 431 1.39 6.85 -10.60
N ASN A 432 0.21 6.28 -10.43
CA ASN A 432 -0.92 6.95 -9.80
C ASN A 432 -1.31 6.34 -8.44
N SER A 433 -0.80 5.16 -8.04
CA SER A 433 -1.46 4.37 -6.98
C SER A 433 -0.56 3.77 -5.89
N ASN A 434 0.74 4.08 -5.84
CA ASN A 434 1.58 3.69 -4.71
C ASN A 434 2.38 4.90 -4.20
N LEU A 435 2.47 5.07 -2.88
CA LEU A 435 3.43 6.01 -2.27
C LEU A 435 4.87 5.46 -2.37
N SER A 436 5.01 4.14 -2.47
CA SER A 436 6.26 3.41 -2.53
C SER A 436 6.91 3.35 -3.91
N TRP A 437 8.16 2.88 -3.91
CA TRP A 437 8.93 2.52 -5.10
C TRP A 437 8.76 1.03 -5.42
N LEU A 438 8.41 0.24 -4.41
CA LEU A 438 8.33 -1.21 -4.48
C LEU A 438 6.87 -1.66 -4.43
N PRO A 439 6.46 -2.62 -5.27
CA PRO A 439 5.06 -2.90 -5.59
C PRO A 439 4.28 -3.76 -4.56
N ASP A 440 4.72 -3.91 -3.31
CA ASP A 440 4.01 -4.78 -2.33
C ASP A 440 3.71 -4.11 -0.99
N THR A 441 2.50 -3.57 -0.85
CA THR A 441 2.00 -2.84 0.33
C THR A 441 1.12 -3.68 1.26
N ARG A 442 0.98 -5.00 1.01
CA ARG A 442 0.02 -5.84 1.76
C ARG A 442 0.47 -6.11 3.20
N ASP A 443 -0.50 -6.08 4.12
CA ASP A 443 -0.40 -6.77 5.42
C ASP A 443 -0.42 -8.29 5.21
N ASP A 444 0.78 -8.90 5.15
CA ASP A 444 0.95 -10.35 5.11
C ASP A 444 0.80 -11.01 6.48
N GLY A 445 0.41 -10.25 7.51
CA GLY A 445 0.10 -10.75 8.84
C GLY A 445 -0.73 -12.02 8.76
N ARG A 446 -1.83 -12.04 8.01
CA ARG A 446 -2.71 -13.23 7.94
C ARG A 446 -2.16 -14.42 7.15
N ARG A 447 -0.93 -14.36 6.64
CA ARG A 447 -0.30 -15.44 5.87
C ARG A 447 0.75 -16.17 6.71
N ILE A 448 0.94 -17.45 6.42
CA ILE A 448 2.00 -18.23 7.06
C ILE A 448 3.34 -17.62 6.63
N PRO A 449 4.29 -17.33 7.55
CA PRO A 449 5.59 -16.75 7.19
C PRO A 449 6.35 -17.53 6.09
N SER A 450 6.17 -18.83 5.98
CA SER A 450 6.84 -19.63 4.93
C SER A 450 6.15 -19.60 3.56
N LEU A 451 4.93 -19.07 3.46
CA LEU A 451 4.22 -18.95 2.19
C LEU A 451 4.73 -17.75 1.40
N GLU A 452 5.02 -17.98 0.13
CA GLU A 452 5.41 -16.92 -0.79
C GLU A 452 4.23 -15.99 -1.05
N LEU A 453 4.54 -14.70 -1.21
CA LEU A 453 3.58 -13.72 -1.68
C LEU A 453 3.47 -13.85 -3.21
N PRO A 454 2.27 -13.69 -3.79
CA PRO A 454 2.09 -13.66 -5.24
C PRO A 454 3.09 -12.69 -5.83
N ALA A 455 3.89 -13.18 -6.79
CA ALA A 455 4.90 -12.39 -7.45
C ALA A 455 4.24 -11.16 -8.11
N PRO A 456 4.68 -9.93 -7.80
CA PRO A 456 4.25 -8.75 -8.54
C PRO A 456 4.67 -8.91 -10.01
N GLY A 457 3.73 -8.67 -10.93
CA GLY A 457 4.02 -8.65 -12.37
C GLY A 457 3.91 -9.99 -13.10
N PHE A 458 3.49 -11.07 -12.44
CA PHE A 458 2.97 -12.24 -13.16
C PHE A 458 1.44 -12.25 -13.06
N ASP A 459 0.80 -11.61 -14.03
CA ASP A 459 -0.57 -11.96 -14.36
C ASP A 459 -0.54 -13.43 -14.78
N THR A 460 -0.98 -14.30 -13.89
CA THR A 460 -1.42 -15.61 -14.35
C THR A 460 -2.57 -15.32 -15.31
N PRO A 461 -2.56 -15.87 -16.53
CA PRO A 461 -3.71 -15.78 -17.41
C PRO A 461 -4.92 -16.46 -16.73
N GLY A 462 -5.70 -15.70 -15.95
CA GLY A 462 -6.79 -16.25 -15.16
C GLY A 462 -7.23 -15.51 -13.90
N ASN A 463 -6.38 -14.74 -13.20
CA ASN A 463 -6.86 -13.92 -12.06
C ASN A 463 -5.82 -12.90 -11.53
N PRO A 464 -5.71 -11.69 -12.10
CA PRO A 464 -5.12 -10.58 -11.36
C PRO A 464 -6.11 -10.20 -10.27
N VAL A 465 -5.89 -10.60 -9.02
CA VAL A 465 -6.49 -9.86 -7.91
C VAL A 465 -5.66 -8.58 -7.84
N PRO A 466 -6.18 -7.42 -8.30
CA PRO A 466 -5.43 -6.18 -8.21
C PRO A 466 -5.15 -5.94 -6.73
N LEU A 467 -3.88 -5.66 -6.40
CA LEU A 467 -3.57 -5.22 -5.05
C LEU A 467 -4.35 -3.93 -4.82
N PRO A 468 -5.16 -3.84 -3.74
CA PRO A 468 -5.82 -2.58 -3.43
C PRO A 468 -4.74 -1.50 -3.24
N ASP A 469 -4.99 -0.34 -3.83
CA ASP A 469 -4.22 0.87 -3.52
C ASP A 469 -4.55 1.26 -2.08
N GLU A 470 -3.63 0.94 -1.18
CA GLU A 470 -3.75 1.29 0.23
C GLU A 470 -3.03 2.60 0.54
N GLY A 471 -2.32 3.19 -0.42
CA GLY A 471 -1.44 4.36 -0.25
C GLY A 471 -0.49 4.21 0.96
N LEU A 472 0.10 3.03 1.08
CA LEU A 472 1.06 2.64 2.11
C LEU A 472 2.45 2.41 1.49
N ILE A 473 3.47 2.24 2.33
CA ILE A 473 4.79 1.79 1.88
C ILE A 473 4.87 0.27 1.89
N SER A 474 5.78 -0.25 1.09
CA SER A 474 6.01 -1.68 0.96
C SER A 474 6.67 -2.29 2.18
N ARG A 475 6.54 -3.61 2.33
CA ARG A 475 7.25 -4.37 3.37
C ARG A 475 8.77 -4.20 3.31
N ALA A 476 9.36 -4.24 2.12
CA ALA A 476 10.80 -3.98 1.92
C ALA A 476 11.21 -2.59 2.43
N GLU A 477 10.41 -1.56 2.13
CA GLU A 477 10.67 -0.21 2.63
C GLU A 477 10.53 -0.14 4.14
N VAL A 478 9.51 -0.78 4.72
CA VAL A 478 9.32 -0.87 6.17
C VAL A 478 10.60 -1.43 6.80
N ALA A 479 11.01 -2.63 6.38
CA ALA A 479 12.23 -3.27 6.86
C ALA A 479 13.47 -2.39 6.72
N TYR A 480 13.63 -1.76 5.55
CA TYR A 480 14.71 -0.82 5.29
C TYR A 480 14.72 0.32 6.31
N LEU A 481 13.56 0.95 6.56
CA LEU A 481 13.44 2.03 7.53
C LEU A 481 13.76 1.55 8.95
N GLN A 482 13.45 0.30 9.32
CA GLN A 482 13.82 -0.25 10.64
C GLN A 482 15.32 -0.47 10.77
N ALA A 483 15.94 -1.06 9.76
CA ALA A 483 17.38 -1.30 9.75
C ALA A 483 18.21 -0.02 9.71
N SER A 484 17.60 1.11 9.29
CA SER A 484 18.20 2.45 9.34
C SER A 484 18.14 3.10 10.74
N LEU A 485 17.36 2.55 11.67
CA LEU A 485 17.28 3.08 13.04
C LEU A 485 18.63 2.91 13.75
N GLY A 486 19.09 3.99 14.38
CA GLY A 486 20.40 4.04 15.04
C GLY A 486 21.61 4.19 14.11
N LYS A 487 21.45 4.14 12.78
CA LYS A 487 22.53 4.37 11.80
C LYS A 487 22.51 5.83 11.29
N PRO A 488 23.61 6.47 10.88
CA PRO A 488 23.55 7.74 10.16
C PRO A 488 22.68 7.62 8.89
N ALA A 489 21.89 8.65 8.56
CA ALA A 489 20.94 8.60 7.43
C ALA A 489 21.62 8.34 6.08
N ASN A 490 22.90 8.69 5.96
CA ASN A 490 23.73 8.48 4.77
C ASN A 490 24.52 7.17 4.78
N GLN A 491 24.34 6.29 5.77
CA GLN A 491 25.05 5.02 5.81
C GLN A 491 24.35 4.00 4.90
N PRO A 492 24.96 3.57 3.77
CA PRO A 492 24.35 2.57 2.89
C PRO A 492 24.26 1.21 3.59
N PHE A 493 23.27 0.42 3.20
CA PHE A 493 23.18 -0.99 3.57
C PHE A 493 24.46 -1.72 3.18
N THR A 494 24.94 -2.59 4.08
CA THR A 494 26.15 -3.38 3.83
C THR A 494 25.78 -4.80 3.42
N TRP A 495 26.72 -5.47 2.74
CA TRP A 495 26.65 -6.87 2.30
C TRP A 495 26.25 -7.90 3.39
N SER A 496 26.32 -7.53 4.67
CA SER A 496 25.85 -8.31 5.82
C SER A 496 24.33 -8.49 5.86
N ASP A 497 23.60 -7.65 5.14
CA ASP A 497 22.17 -7.49 5.34
C ASP A 497 21.34 -8.28 4.30
N PHE A 498 21.91 -9.29 3.64
CA PHE A 498 21.22 -10.16 2.66
C PHE A 498 21.32 -11.63 3.04
N SER A 499 20.31 -12.43 2.65
CA SER A 499 20.34 -13.89 2.86
C SER A 499 21.55 -14.51 2.17
N SER A 500 22.27 -15.39 2.87
CA SER A 500 23.52 -16.00 2.36
C SER A 500 23.32 -17.00 1.21
N GLY A 501 22.09 -17.49 1.01
CA GLY A 501 21.69 -18.35 -0.09
C GLY A 501 20.33 -17.95 -0.67
N LEU A 502 20.06 -18.46 -1.87
CA LEU A 502 18.79 -18.25 -2.57
C LEU A 502 18.22 -19.60 -3.00
N LEU A 503 17.05 -19.93 -2.50
CA LEU A 503 16.24 -21.05 -2.96
C LEU A 503 15.18 -20.50 -3.92
N ALA A 504 15.25 -20.88 -5.19
CA ALA A 504 14.24 -20.50 -6.18
C ALA A 504 13.35 -21.69 -6.49
N ARG A 505 12.04 -21.45 -6.62
CA ARG A 505 11.06 -22.40 -7.15
C ARG A 505 10.66 -21.96 -8.55
N ALA A 506 10.98 -22.79 -9.53
CA ALA A 506 10.70 -22.54 -10.93
C ALA A 506 9.30 -23.04 -11.30
N PHE A 507 8.47 -22.14 -11.80
CA PHE A 507 7.12 -22.44 -12.27
C PHE A 507 6.91 -21.96 -13.71
N SER A 508 6.00 -22.62 -14.42
CA SER A 508 5.44 -22.07 -15.65
C SER A 508 4.61 -20.83 -15.32
N ALA A 509 4.22 -20.08 -16.35
CA ALA A 509 3.26 -18.98 -16.22
C ALA A 509 1.94 -19.39 -15.53
N HIS A 510 1.62 -20.69 -15.52
CA HIS A 510 0.38 -21.28 -14.99
C HIS A 510 0.54 -21.93 -13.63
N GLY A 511 1.71 -21.78 -13.01
CA GLY A 511 2.00 -22.33 -11.69
C GLY A 511 2.34 -23.82 -11.70
N ASP A 512 2.56 -24.43 -12.88
CA ASP A 512 3.06 -25.80 -12.94
C ASP A 512 4.55 -25.82 -12.67
N THR A 513 5.01 -26.76 -11.88
CA THR A 513 6.44 -26.89 -11.57
C THR A 513 7.27 -27.18 -12.82
N LEU A 514 8.37 -26.42 -12.99
CA LEU A 514 9.37 -26.69 -14.02
C LEU A 514 10.47 -27.58 -13.43
N LEU A 515 10.55 -28.83 -13.89
CA LEU A 515 11.57 -29.80 -13.52
C LEU A 515 12.70 -29.81 -14.56
N ASP A 516 13.91 -30.22 -14.14
CA ASP A 516 15.10 -30.37 -15.00
C ASP A 516 15.35 -29.15 -15.90
N THR A 517 15.09 -27.96 -15.34
CA THR A 517 15.19 -26.67 -16.00
C THR A 517 16.44 -25.99 -15.50
N LYS A 518 17.35 -25.67 -16.43
CA LYS A 518 18.55 -24.91 -16.11
C LYS A 518 18.17 -23.45 -15.92
N ILE A 519 18.47 -22.89 -14.76
CA ILE A 519 18.23 -21.49 -14.45
C ILE A 519 19.54 -20.78 -14.18
N SER A 520 19.71 -19.66 -14.88
CA SER A 520 20.86 -18.79 -14.76
C SER A 520 20.40 -17.39 -14.38
N LEU A 521 21.00 -16.80 -13.35
CA LEU A 521 20.76 -15.41 -12.94
C LEU A 521 21.85 -14.52 -13.53
N PHE A 522 21.47 -13.41 -14.13
CA PHE A 522 22.38 -12.45 -14.75
C PHE A 522 22.18 -11.07 -14.14
N ARG A 523 23.26 -10.30 -14.07
CA ARG A 523 23.12 -8.85 -13.92
C ARG A 523 22.58 -8.28 -15.24
N PRO A 524 21.71 -7.26 -15.20
CA PRO A 524 21.26 -6.65 -16.43
C PRO A 524 22.43 -6.14 -17.28
N GLY A 525 22.41 -6.43 -18.58
CA GLY A 525 23.50 -6.11 -19.51
C GLY A 525 24.68 -7.08 -19.51
N ASN A 526 24.76 -8.04 -18.58
CA ASN A 526 25.83 -9.03 -18.55
C ASN A 526 25.44 -10.33 -19.28
N SER A 527 26.37 -10.87 -20.07
CA SER A 527 26.22 -12.16 -20.75
C SER A 527 26.68 -13.35 -19.91
N THR A 528 27.49 -13.13 -18.87
CA THR A 528 27.98 -14.18 -17.96
C THR A 528 27.02 -14.33 -16.78
N PRO A 529 26.52 -15.54 -16.49
CA PRO A 529 25.63 -15.74 -15.36
C PRO A 529 26.38 -15.53 -14.04
N LEU A 530 25.73 -14.84 -13.12
CA LEU A 530 26.15 -14.67 -11.73
C LEU A 530 26.01 -15.98 -10.96
N LEU A 531 24.90 -16.68 -11.16
CA LEU A 531 24.56 -17.95 -10.54
C LEU A 531 23.90 -18.85 -11.59
N THR A 532 24.13 -20.15 -11.52
CA THR A 532 23.45 -21.15 -12.36
C THR A 532 23.17 -22.40 -11.56
N GLY A 533 22.02 -23.01 -11.79
CA GLY A 533 21.65 -24.27 -11.18
C GLY A 533 20.51 -24.93 -11.95
N ASP A 534 20.33 -26.22 -11.73
CA ASP A 534 19.27 -27.01 -12.35
C ASP A 534 18.16 -27.27 -11.34
N SER A 535 16.90 -27.15 -11.78
CA SER A 535 15.75 -27.39 -10.92
C SER A 535 15.56 -28.87 -10.64
N GLY A 536 15.57 -29.25 -9.36
CA GLY A 536 15.30 -30.61 -8.92
C GLY A 536 13.81 -30.90 -8.75
N LYS A 537 13.50 -31.87 -7.87
CA LYS A 537 12.11 -32.22 -7.50
C LYS A 537 11.38 -30.99 -6.94
N GLY A 538 10.14 -30.77 -7.39
CA GLY A 538 9.35 -29.61 -6.99
C GLY A 538 9.82 -28.29 -7.64
N GLY A 539 10.70 -28.35 -8.65
CA GLY A 539 11.21 -27.18 -9.36
C GLY A 539 12.14 -26.32 -8.51
N ILE A 540 12.66 -26.90 -7.44
CA ILE A 540 13.50 -26.22 -6.47
C ILE A 540 14.93 -26.17 -7.00
N ILE A 541 15.52 -24.99 -6.93
CA ILE A 541 16.91 -24.71 -7.26
C ILE A 541 17.51 -24.05 -6.03
N TYR A 542 18.65 -24.55 -5.58
CA TYR A 542 19.39 -23.93 -4.49
C TYR A 542 20.65 -23.29 -5.05
N PHE A 543 20.65 -21.96 -5.11
CA PHE A 543 21.83 -21.19 -5.44
C PHE A 543 22.64 -21.00 -4.16
N THR A 544 23.61 -21.88 -3.94
CA THR A 544 24.63 -21.68 -2.91
C THR A 544 25.86 -21.07 -3.51
N ASN A 545 26.48 -20.23 -2.69
CA ASN A 545 27.73 -19.62 -3.01
C ASN A 545 28.84 -20.29 -2.19
N ALA A 546 29.28 -21.47 -2.64
CA ALA A 546 30.37 -22.18 -1.95
C ALA A 546 31.75 -21.52 -2.16
N GLU A 547 31.89 -20.61 -3.14
CA GLU A 547 33.21 -20.14 -3.60
C GLU A 547 33.46 -18.62 -3.49
N VAL A 548 32.44 -17.76 -3.33
CA VAL A 548 32.61 -16.29 -3.28
C VAL A 548 32.38 -15.74 -1.86
N LYS A 549 33.38 -15.08 -1.27
CA LYS A 549 33.29 -14.48 0.09
C LYS A 549 32.28 -13.32 0.21
N ALA A 550 31.82 -12.75 -0.89
CA ALA A 550 30.83 -11.67 -0.93
C ALA A 550 29.49 -12.18 -1.48
N ASN A 551 28.36 -11.73 -0.92
CA ASN A 551 27.04 -12.10 -1.40
C ASN A 551 26.86 -11.62 -2.87
N PRO A 552 26.73 -12.53 -3.86
CA PRO A 552 26.70 -12.18 -5.27
C PRO A 552 25.45 -11.37 -5.64
N LEU A 553 24.39 -11.50 -4.83
CA LEU A 553 23.13 -10.78 -4.96
C LEU A 553 23.26 -9.31 -4.50
N PHE A 554 24.34 -8.96 -3.78
CA PHE A 554 24.65 -7.59 -3.45
C PHE A 554 25.17 -6.85 -4.68
N LEU A 555 24.40 -5.87 -5.15
CA LEU A 555 24.78 -5.02 -6.27
C LEU A 555 25.30 -3.69 -5.73
N LYS A 556 26.62 -3.60 -5.55
CA LYS A 556 27.28 -2.34 -5.22
C LYS A 556 27.15 -1.40 -6.43
N ASP A 557 26.41 -0.31 -6.26
CA ASP A 557 26.67 0.97 -6.93
C ASP A 557 26.41 1.05 -8.45
N THR A 558 25.30 0.49 -8.94
CA THR A 558 24.86 0.75 -10.34
C THR A 558 23.40 1.15 -10.38
N ALA A 559 23.02 2.10 -11.23
CA ALA A 559 21.64 2.58 -11.37
C ALA A 559 20.62 1.47 -11.76
N ASN A 560 21.10 0.31 -12.22
CA ASN A 560 20.31 -0.89 -12.56
C ASN A 560 20.44 -2.03 -11.54
N SER A 561 20.88 -1.73 -10.31
CA SER A 561 21.17 -2.68 -9.23
C SER A 561 19.94 -3.28 -8.53
N ALA A 562 18.74 -2.97 -9.00
CA ALA A 562 17.49 -3.38 -8.38
C ALA A 562 16.97 -4.74 -8.85
N TRP A 563 17.48 -5.24 -9.98
CA TRP A 563 16.93 -6.40 -10.69
C TRP A 563 18.03 -7.38 -11.11
N LEU A 564 17.69 -8.66 -11.11
CA LEU A 564 18.44 -9.71 -11.81
C LEU A 564 17.58 -10.27 -12.94
N LEU A 565 18.20 -10.56 -14.08
CA LEU A 565 17.54 -11.31 -15.15
C LEU A 565 17.69 -12.80 -14.85
N ALA A 566 16.59 -13.50 -14.60
CA ALA A 566 16.58 -14.95 -14.55
C ALA A 566 16.28 -15.49 -15.94
N ARG A 567 17.13 -16.36 -16.47
CA ARG A 567 16.90 -17.11 -17.71
C ARG A 567 16.72 -18.57 -17.36
N ALA A 568 15.63 -19.16 -17.85
CA ALA A 568 15.40 -20.59 -17.78
C ALA A 568 15.57 -21.21 -19.18
N GLU A 569 16.19 -22.38 -19.22
CA GLU A 569 16.33 -23.21 -20.42
C GLU A 569 15.76 -24.60 -20.13
N ARG A 570 14.81 -25.02 -20.96
CA ARG A 570 14.16 -26.33 -20.86
C ARG A 570 13.73 -26.79 -22.25
N ASN A 571 13.98 -28.05 -22.60
CA ASN A 571 13.52 -28.64 -23.86
C ASN A 571 13.93 -27.86 -25.13
N GLY A 572 15.09 -27.19 -25.09
CA GLY A 572 15.56 -26.31 -26.18
C GLY A 572 14.82 -24.97 -26.30
N ALA A 573 13.84 -24.70 -25.43
CA ALA A 573 13.22 -23.39 -25.29
C ALA A 573 13.91 -22.60 -24.18
N THR A 574 13.98 -21.28 -24.38
CA THR A 574 14.47 -20.35 -23.36
C THR A 574 13.39 -19.34 -23.03
N ALA A 575 13.30 -18.96 -21.77
CA ALA A 575 12.48 -17.83 -21.35
C ALA A 575 13.22 -17.05 -20.27
N THR A 576 12.83 -15.80 -20.13
CA THR A 576 13.38 -14.91 -19.11
C THR A 576 12.28 -14.36 -18.22
N THR A 577 12.66 -14.07 -16.98
CA THR A 577 11.85 -13.31 -16.03
C THR A 577 12.77 -12.41 -15.22
N TRP A 578 12.20 -11.42 -14.56
CA TRP A 578 12.96 -10.50 -13.70
C TRP A 578 12.81 -10.92 -12.25
N LEU A 579 13.94 -11.02 -11.55
CA LEU A 579 14.00 -11.20 -10.11
C LEU A 579 14.29 -9.86 -9.46
N PRO A 580 13.32 -9.25 -8.76
CA PRO A 580 13.58 -8.06 -7.96
C PRO A 580 14.47 -8.39 -6.76
N ILE A 581 15.60 -7.71 -6.61
CA ILE A 581 16.56 -8.01 -5.53
C ILE A 581 16.00 -7.66 -4.16
N TRP A 582 15.10 -6.67 -4.07
CA TRP A 582 14.45 -6.34 -2.81
C TRP A 582 13.60 -7.49 -2.26
N GLN A 583 13.09 -8.41 -3.09
CA GLN A 583 12.40 -9.61 -2.57
C GLN A 583 13.37 -10.53 -1.83
N VAL A 584 14.63 -10.61 -2.26
CA VAL A 584 15.67 -11.35 -1.54
C VAL A 584 16.01 -10.65 -0.21
N GLN A 585 16.15 -9.32 -0.26
CA GLN A 585 16.37 -8.50 0.94
C GLN A 585 15.24 -8.69 1.96
N GLU A 586 13.99 -8.68 1.50
CA GLU A 586 12.83 -8.94 2.35
C GLU A 586 13.02 -10.23 3.13
N TRP A 587 13.42 -11.35 2.52
CA TRP A 587 13.65 -12.59 3.27
C TRP A 587 14.67 -12.47 4.40
N PHE A 588 15.77 -11.76 4.17
CA PHE A 588 16.74 -11.48 5.22
C PHE A 588 16.09 -10.70 6.36
N ASP A 589 15.34 -9.65 6.04
CA ASP A 589 14.65 -8.81 7.01
C ASP A 589 13.59 -9.58 7.78
N ARG A 590 13.12 -10.72 7.26
CA ARG A 590 12.24 -11.66 7.97
C ARG A 590 12.97 -12.53 9.00
N GLY A 591 14.27 -12.31 9.20
CA GLY A 591 15.15 -13.15 10.02
C GLY A 591 15.67 -14.38 9.29
N ASN A 592 15.34 -14.58 8.01
CA ASN A 592 15.88 -15.69 7.22
C ASN A 592 17.25 -15.31 6.64
N THR A 593 18.22 -15.13 7.53
CA THR A 593 19.61 -14.77 7.18
C THR A 593 20.32 -15.88 6.40
N GLY A 594 19.87 -17.13 6.57
CA GLY A 594 20.38 -18.29 5.83
C GLY A 594 19.97 -18.26 4.36
N ILE A 595 18.67 -18.39 4.07
CA ILE A 595 18.16 -18.66 2.72
C ILE A 595 16.93 -17.80 2.43
N ALA A 596 16.92 -17.09 1.31
CA ALA A 596 15.73 -16.48 0.73
C ALA A 596 14.98 -17.48 -0.17
N SER A 597 13.65 -17.60 -0.07
CA SER A 597 12.84 -18.46 -0.97
C SER A 597 12.02 -17.63 -1.94
N ILE A 598 12.26 -17.77 -3.24
CA ILE A 598 11.56 -16.99 -4.26
C ILE A 598 10.84 -17.88 -5.27
N GLU A 599 9.70 -17.42 -5.80
CA GLU A 599 9.11 -17.99 -7.01
C GLU A 599 9.68 -17.30 -8.24
N LEU A 600 10.12 -18.09 -9.22
CA LEU A 600 10.45 -17.62 -10.55
C LEU A 600 9.47 -18.24 -11.54
N ARG A 601 8.68 -17.40 -12.19
CA ARG A 601 7.72 -17.82 -13.21
C ARG A 601 8.28 -17.54 -14.59
N PHE A 602 8.18 -18.53 -15.48
CA PHE A 602 8.67 -18.46 -16.84
C PHE A 602 7.56 -18.78 -17.83
N ASN A 603 7.53 -18.06 -18.95
CA ASN A 603 6.70 -18.42 -20.09
C ASN A 603 7.38 -19.58 -20.85
N LEU A 604 7.47 -20.75 -20.21
CA LEU A 604 8.02 -21.98 -20.76
C LEU A 604 6.96 -23.08 -20.80
N PRO A 605 6.93 -23.89 -21.86
CA PRO A 605 6.07 -25.06 -21.91
C PRO A 605 6.56 -26.13 -20.93
N THR A 606 5.63 -26.85 -20.31
CA THR A 606 5.96 -27.95 -19.39
C THR A 606 6.40 -29.22 -20.12
N GLN A 607 6.08 -29.33 -21.41
CA GLN A 607 6.45 -30.41 -22.33
C GLN A 607 7.25 -29.85 -23.51
N SER A 608 8.02 -30.70 -24.20
CA SER A 608 8.69 -30.29 -25.44
C SER A 608 7.65 -29.94 -26.50
N LEU A 609 7.86 -28.84 -27.24
CA LEU A 609 7.00 -28.45 -28.36
C LEU A 609 7.59 -28.93 -29.68
N ASP A 610 6.71 -29.27 -30.62
CA ASP A 610 7.09 -29.57 -32.00
C ASP A 610 6.88 -28.34 -32.90
N PHE A 611 7.89 -27.46 -32.93
CA PHE A 611 7.88 -26.27 -33.79
C PHE A 611 7.99 -26.59 -35.29
N ALA A 612 8.29 -27.83 -35.67
CA ALA A 612 8.28 -28.22 -37.08
C ALA A 612 6.85 -28.39 -37.63
N GLN A 613 5.84 -28.47 -36.75
CA GLN A 613 4.46 -28.67 -37.11
C GLN A 613 3.57 -27.51 -36.65
N ASN A 614 3.36 -26.51 -37.52
CA ASN A 614 2.26 -25.56 -37.35
C ASN A 614 0.93 -26.25 -37.71
N LEU A 615 0.14 -26.61 -36.70
CA LEU A 615 -1.14 -27.29 -36.90
C LEU A 615 -2.22 -26.41 -37.51
N ALA A 616 -2.10 -25.07 -37.40
CA ALA A 616 -3.04 -24.11 -37.95
C ALA A 616 -2.83 -23.87 -39.46
N SER A 617 -1.62 -24.13 -39.97
CA SER A 617 -1.27 -23.93 -41.39
C SER A 617 -2.28 -24.60 -42.31
N GLU A 618 -2.82 -23.82 -43.26
CA GLU A 618 -3.79 -24.28 -44.26
C GLU A 618 -5.07 -24.90 -43.68
N ARG A 619 -5.44 -24.56 -42.43
CA ARG A 619 -6.67 -25.05 -41.79
C ARG A 619 -7.90 -24.26 -42.17
N ILE A 620 -9.05 -24.89 -41.93
CA ILE A 620 -10.35 -24.27 -42.13
C ILE A 620 -10.61 -23.30 -40.99
N ILE A 621 -10.99 -22.08 -41.37
CA ILE A 621 -11.32 -21.01 -40.44
C ILE A 621 -12.76 -20.59 -40.68
N THR A 622 -13.48 -20.37 -39.60
CA THR A 622 -14.83 -19.77 -39.61
C THR A 622 -14.86 -18.58 -38.66
N ASP A 623 -15.82 -17.69 -38.85
CA ASP A 623 -15.93 -16.52 -38.00
C ASP A 623 -17.40 -16.10 -37.77
N ALA A 624 -17.60 -15.20 -36.82
CA ALA A 624 -18.92 -14.69 -36.48
C ALA A 624 -19.54 -13.83 -37.60
N ALA A 625 -18.72 -13.21 -38.45
CA ALA A 625 -19.18 -12.30 -39.49
C ALA A 625 -19.56 -13.01 -40.80
N GLY A 626 -19.31 -14.31 -40.93
CA GLY A 626 -19.62 -15.09 -42.14
C GLY A 626 -18.75 -14.68 -43.34
N ARG A 627 -17.49 -14.31 -43.09
CA ARG A 627 -16.54 -13.91 -44.15
C ARG A 627 -16.18 -15.08 -45.06
N PHE A 628 -15.76 -14.77 -46.28
CA PHE A 628 -15.36 -15.80 -47.23
C PHE A 628 -14.07 -16.51 -46.79
N PRO A 629 -13.91 -17.83 -47.06
CA PRO A 629 -12.72 -18.58 -46.65
C PRO A 629 -11.39 -17.97 -47.12
N ALA A 630 -11.36 -17.32 -48.29
CA ALA A 630 -10.15 -16.67 -48.82
C ALA A 630 -9.71 -15.42 -48.03
N GLU A 631 -10.63 -14.76 -47.32
CA GLU A 631 -10.29 -13.67 -46.41
C GLU A 631 -9.76 -14.21 -45.08
N LEU A 632 -10.35 -15.31 -44.61
CA LEU A 632 -9.98 -15.92 -43.33
C LEU A 632 -8.65 -16.66 -43.42
N SER A 633 -8.31 -17.25 -44.58
CA SER A 633 -7.07 -18.01 -44.79
C SER A 633 -5.80 -17.19 -44.53
N LYS A 634 -5.89 -15.86 -44.59
CA LYS A 634 -4.82 -14.91 -44.25
C LYS A 634 -4.25 -15.11 -42.85
N LEU A 635 -5.04 -15.69 -41.94
CA LEU A 635 -4.63 -15.94 -40.56
C LEU A 635 -3.71 -17.17 -40.40
N VAL A 636 -3.57 -18.00 -41.44
CA VAL A 636 -2.85 -19.28 -41.37
C VAL A 636 -2.06 -19.60 -42.64
N ASP A 637 -1.76 -18.59 -43.44
CA ASP A 637 -1.00 -18.70 -44.69
C ASP A 637 0.48 -18.34 -44.50
N GLY A 638 0.88 -17.90 -43.30
CA GLY A 638 2.24 -17.47 -42.99
C GLY A 638 2.61 -16.08 -43.51
N ASN A 639 1.67 -15.33 -44.09
CA ASN A 639 1.92 -14.00 -44.63
C ASN A 639 1.64 -12.91 -43.58
N LEU A 640 2.71 -12.41 -42.97
CA LEU A 640 2.62 -11.41 -41.90
C LEU A 640 2.21 -10.00 -42.37
N ASP A 641 2.19 -9.74 -43.69
CA ASP A 641 1.80 -8.44 -44.26
C ASP A 641 0.28 -8.30 -44.41
N GLN A 642 -0.46 -9.39 -44.23
CA GLN A 642 -1.92 -9.40 -44.30
C GLN A 642 -2.49 -9.54 -42.90
N SER A 643 -3.59 -8.85 -42.63
CA SER A 643 -4.29 -8.98 -41.34
C SER A 643 -5.78 -9.03 -41.50
N LEU A 644 -6.41 -9.69 -40.53
CA LEU A 644 -7.84 -9.74 -40.34
C LEU A 644 -8.21 -8.99 -39.05
N THR A 645 -9.09 -8.01 -39.17
CA THR A 645 -9.63 -7.32 -38.00
C THR A 645 -10.81 -8.08 -37.41
N ILE A 646 -10.85 -8.20 -36.08
CA ILE A 646 -11.92 -8.78 -35.28
C ILE A 646 -12.55 -7.68 -34.45
N ALA A 647 -13.81 -7.35 -34.71
CA ALA A 647 -14.52 -6.32 -33.95
C ALA A 647 -14.86 -6.80 -32.52
N PRO A 648 -15.14 -5.87 -31.59
CA PRO A 648 -15.64 -6.19 -30.25
C PRO A 648 -16.77 -7.22 -30.25
N GLY A 649 -16.67 -8.25 -29.42
CA GLY A 649 -17.64 -9.33 -29.30
C GLY A 649 -17.62 -10.37 -30.43
N GLN A 650 -16.88 -10.15 -31.52
CA GLN A 650 -16.74 -11.12 -32.60
C GLN A 650 -15.73 -12.22 -32.26
N TRP A 651 -15.85 -13.34 -32.98
CA TRP A 651 -14.96 -14.48 -32.82
C TRP A 651 -14.48 -15.03 -34.17
N ILE A 652 -13.31 -15.66 -34.13
CA ILE A 652 -12.77 -16.52 -35.19
C ILE A 652 -12.51 -17.91 -34.60
N GLU A 653 -12.59 -18.94 -35.43
CA GLU A 653 -12.38 -20.32 -35.02
C GLU A 653 -11.59 -21.10 -36.07
N ILE A 654 -10.59 -21.84 -35.59
CA ILE A 654 -9.71 -22.68 -36.41
C ILE A 654 -10.00 -24.15 -36.10
N ASP A 655 -10.32 -24.96 -37.11
CA ASP A 655 -10.44 -26.41 -37.01
C ASP A 655 -9.10 -27.08 -37.34
N LEU A 656 -8.46 -27.68 -36.34
CA LEU A 656 -7.20 -28.42 -36.48
C LEU A 656 -7.34 -29.77 -37.18
N GLY A 657 -8.57 -30.16 -37.53
CA GLY A 657 -8.96 -31.38 -38.25
C GLY A 657 -9.11 -32.62 -37.37
N ARG A 658 -8.33 -32.72 -36.28
CA ARG A 658 -8.47 -33.75 -35.25
C ARG A 658 -7.94 -33.26 -33.91
N ASP A 659 -8.25 -33.98 -32.85
CA ASP A 659 -7.78 -33.64 -31.50
C ASP A 659 -6.25 -33.74 -31.39
N ARG A 660 -5.63 -32.70 -30.83
CA ARG A 660 -4.20 -32.57 -30.62
C ARG A 660 -3.89 -32.06 -29.24
N MET A 661 -2.80 -32.55 -28.64
CA MET A 661 -2.23 -31.94 -27.46
C MET A 661 -1.50 -30.66 -27.87
N ILE A 662 -2.09 -29.52 -27.55
CA ILE A 662 -1.53 -28.20 -27.87
C ILE A 662 -0.82 -27.64 -26.65
N GLY A 663 0.38 -27.11 -26.86
CA GLY A 663 1.17 -26.48 -25.80
C GLY A 663 1.38 -24.97 -26.00
N GLN A 664 1.36 -24.49 -27.24
CA GLN A 664 1.61 -23.07 -27.55
C GLN A 664 0.80 -22.60 -28.76
N ILE A 665 0.33 -21.35 -28.68
CA ILE A 665 -0.23 -20.60 -29.80
C ILE A 665 0.66 -19.37 -29.99
N ASN A 666 1.22 -19.17 -31.18
CA ASN A 666 1.79 -17.88 -31.55
C ASN A 666 0.69 -17.04 -32.18
N LEU A 667 0.47 -15.86 -31.63
CA LEU A 667 -0.46 -14.88 -32.16
C LEU A 667 0.32 -13.69 -32.68
N THR A 668 0.25 -13.45 -33.99
CA THR A 668 0.86 -12.29 -34.61
C THR A 668 -0.19 -11.22 -34.84
N THR A 669 0.08 -10.00 -34.36
CA THR A 669 -0.81 -8.85 -34.47
C THR A 669 -0.13 -7.68 -35.15
N ILE A 670 -0.93 -6.80 -35.77
CA ILE A 670 -0.46 -5.54 -36.39
C ILE A 670 -1.20 -4.38 -35.73
N GLY A 671 -0.47 -3.31 -35.41
CA GLY A 671 -1.03 -2.10 -34.80
C GLY A 671 -1.17 -2.19 -33.29
N ASP A 672 -1.96 -1.28 -32.72
CA ASP A 672 -2.25 -1.25 -31.28
C ASP A 672 -3.30 -2.31 -30.92
N VAL A 673 -3.02 -3.07 -29.85
CA VAL A 673 -3.81 -4.25 -29.46
C VAL A 673 -4.32 -4.11 -28.04
N SER A 674 -5.07 -3.06 -27.74
CA SER A 674 -5.51 -2.77 -26.36
C SER A 674 -6.63 -3.67 -25.83
N ALA A 675 -7.27 -4.49 -26.68
CA ALA A 675 -8.46 -5.24 -26.30
C ALA A 675 -8.17 -6.61 -25.65
N PRO A 676 -8.89 -6.95 -24.56
CA PRO A 676 -8.91 -8.31 -24.01
C PRO A 676 -9.29 -9.38 -25.04
N LEU A 677 -8.52 -10.47 -25.08
CA LEU A 677 -8.76 -11.60 -25.98
C LEU A 677 -8.93 -12.90 -25.20
N HIS A 678 -10.04 -13.59 -25.40
CA HIS A 678 -10.26 -14.91 -24.80
C HIS A 678 -10.02 -15.99 -25.84
N ILE A 679 -9.29 -17.05 -25.47
CA ILE A 679 -9.09 -18.23 -26.30
C ILE A 679 -9.80 -19.41 -25.65
N PHE A 680 -10.68 -20.05 -26.41
CA PHE A 680 -11.45 -21.21 -26.01
C PHE A 680 -10.98 -22.44 -26.77
N GLN A 681 -11.09 -23.59 -26.10
CA GLN A 681 -10.77 -24.91 -26.62
C GLN A 681 -11.96 -25.85 -26.52
N TYR A 682 -12.08 -26.75 -27.49
CA TYR A 682 -12.91 -27.94 -27.39
C TYR A 682 -12.51 -29.00 -28.42
N GLY A 683 -12.88 -30.24 -28.14
CA GLY A 683 -12.50 -31.41 -28.93
C GLY A 683 -13.57 -31.93 -29.88
N THR A 684 -13.29 -33.07 -30.50
CA THR A 684 -14.27 -33.81 -31.29
C THR A 684 -15.47 -34.22 -30.43
N SER A 685 -16.69 -34.05 -30.95
CA SER A 685 -17.98 -34.33 -30.27
C SER A 685 -18.36 -33.36 -29.15
N GLN A 686 -17.58 -32.31 -28.92
CA GLN A 686 -17.96 -31.19 -28.06
C GLN A 686 -18.62 -30.09 -28.89
N ASN A 687 -19.62 -29.43 -28.31
CA ASN A 687 -20.25 -28.26 -28.92
C ASN A 687 -19.67 -26.98 -28.33
N ILE A 688 -19.96 -25.84 -28.96
CA ILE A 688 -19.47 -24.55 -28.48
C ILE A 688 -19.90 -24.22 -27.04
N SER A 689 -21.09 -24.68 -26.62
CA SER A 689 -21.54 -24.48 -25.23
C SER A 689 -20.72 -25.25 -24.20
N SER A 690 -19.96 -26.27 -24.64
CA SER A 690 -19.01 -27.03 -23.82
C SER A 690 -17.57 -26.54 -23.94
N ALA A 691 -17.33 -25.46 -24.69
CA ALA A 691 -16.00 -24.91 -24.86
C ALA A 691 -15.44 -24.41 -23.52
N ILE A 692 -14.25 -24.88 -23.21
CA ILE A 692 -13.53 -24.48 -21.99
C ILE A 692 -12.63 -23.32 -22.37
N ARG A 693 -12.55 -22.30 -21.53
CA ARG A 693 -11.61 -21.22 -21.73
C ARG A 693 -10.20 -21.76 -21.51
N TRP A 694 -9.37 -21.71 -22.56
CA TRP A 694 -7.97 -22.11 -22.47
C TRP A 694 -7.16 -20.99 -21.82
N VAL A 695 -7.27 -19.76 -22.34
CA VAL A 695 -6.55 -18.59 -21.79
C VAL A 695 -7.39 -17.31 -21.89
N THR A 696 -7.16 -16.40 -20.95
CA THR A 696 -7.63 -15.02 -20.99
C THR A 696 -6.42 -14.10 -21.13
N LEU A 697 -6.40 -13.25 -22.15
CA LEU A 697 -5.35 -12.26 -22.38
C LEU A 697 -5.95 -10.87 -22.11
N GLU A 698 -5.98 -10.45 -20.85
CA GLU A 698 -6.53 -9.13 -20.47
C GLU A 698 -5.66 -7.97 -20.98
N ASN A 699 -4.34 -8.18 -21.09
CA ASN A 699 -3.39 -7.17 -21.54
C ASN A 699 -2.40 -7.77 -22.56
N LEU A 700 -2.88 -7.95 -23.78
CA LEU A 700 -2.06 -8.45 -24.89
C LEU A 700 -0.86 -7.53 -25.22
N PRO A 701 -0.94 -6.19 -25.18
CA PRO A 701 0.22 -5.31 -25.43
C PRO A 701 1.38 -5.61 -24.51
N PHE A 702 1.09 -5.86 -23.23
CA PHE A 702 2.10 -6.23 -22.24
C PHE A 702 2.77 -7.57 -22.59
N LEU A 703 2.00 -8.60 -22.93
CA LEU A 703 2.56 -9.90 -23.33
C LEU A 703 3.40 -9.78 -24.60
N SER A 704 2.94 -8.99 -25.58
CA SER A 704 3.67 -8.70 -26.82
C SER A 704 4.97 -7.94 -26.54
N GLN A 705 4.99 -7.07 -25.54
CA GLN A 705 6.19 -6.34 -25.17
C GLN A 705 7.21 -7.20 -24.43
N LEU A 706 6.74 -8.10 -23.55
CA LEU A 706 7.60 -9.00 -22.78
C LEU A 706 8.14 -10.17 -23.59
N TYR A 707 7.27 -10.80 -24.39
CA TYR A 707 7.56 -12.07 -25.05
C TYR A 707 7.49 -12.00 -26.57
N GLY A 708 7.03 -10.88 -27.13
CA GLY A 708 6.83 -10.75 -28.56
C GLY A 708 8.13 -10.55 -29.33
N SER A 709 8.18 -11.12 -30.53
CA SER A 709 9.20 -10.82 -31.52
C SER A 709 8.62 -9.91 -32.60
N LYS A 710 9.36 -8.85 -32.95
CA LYS A 710 8.94 -7.88 -33.99
C LYS A 710 9.51 -8.27 -35.34
N ALA A 711 8.67 -8.21 -36.38
CA ALA A 711 9.06 -8.30 -37.78
C ALA A 711 8.30 -7.22 -38.56
N GLY A 712 8.95 -6.09 -38.86
CA GLY A 712 8.26 -4.90 -39.35
C GLY A 712 7.28 -4.35 -38.30
N GLU A 713 6.02 -4.14 -38.69
CA GLU A 713 4.94 -3.72 -37.80
C GLU A 713 4.27 -4.90 -37.06
N ALA A 714 4.54 -6.13 -37.49
CA ALA A 714 3.96 -7.33 -36.91
C ALA A 714 4.67 -7.72 -35.62
N VAL A 715 3.90 -8.09 -34.58
CA VAL A 715 4.42 -8.57 -33.30
C VAL A 715 3.89 -9.98 -33.05
N THR A 716 4.77 -10.97 -33.08
CA THR A 716 4.43 -12.38 -32.81
C THR A 716 4.58 -12.67 -31.33
N THR A 717 3.47 -12.93 -30.65
CA THR A 717 3.42 -13.15 -29.20
C THR A 717 3.19 -14.64 -28.89
N PRO A 718 4.12 -15.33 -28.21
CA PRO A 718 3.93 -16.72 -27.80
C PRO A 718 3.00 -16.81 -26.59
N ILE A 719 1.86 -17.46 -26.78
CA ILE A 719 0.86 -17.75 -25.76
C ILE A 719 0.99 -19.22 -25.37
N ILE A 720 1.58 -19.47 -24.21
CA ILE A 720 1.75 -20.81 -23.65
C ILE A 720 0.71 -20.98 -22.54
N ASN A 721 0.06 -22.14 -22.48
CA ASN A 721 -0.82 -22.54 -21.37
C ASN A 721 -0.65 -24.01 -21.00
N ARG A 722 -1.35 -24.46 -19.96
CA ARG A 722 -1.52 -25.87 -19.63
C ARG A 722 -1.90 -26.62 -20.90
N THR A 723 -1.11 -27.65 -21.18
CA THR A 723 -1.29 -28.47 -22.37
C THR A 723 -2.69 -29.07 -22.36
N ALA A 724 -3.39 -28.93 -23.47
CA ALA A 724 -4.76 -29.39 -23.55
C ALA A 724 -5.05 -30.05 -24.89
N GLN A 725 -5.90 -31.06 -24.84
CA GLN A 725 -6.38 -31.73 -26.02
C GLN A 725 -7.49 -30.89 -26.66
N MET A 726 -7.26 -30.41 -27.87
CA MET A 726 -8.23 -29.61 -28.60
C MET A 726 -8.21 -29.89 -30.09
N ARG A 727 -9.38 -29.75 -30.73
CA ARG A 727 -9.54 -29.74 -32.19
C ARG A 727 -9.93 -28.35 -32.67
N TYR A 728 -10.79 -27.67 -31.94
CA TYR A 728 -11.25 -26.33 -32.28
C TYR A 728 -10.65 -25.31 -31.34
N VAL A 729 -10.10 -24.24 -31.91
CA VAL A 729 -9.53 -23.11 -31.18
C VAL A 729 -10.29 -21.86 -31.57
N ARG A 730 -10.97 -21.24 -30.61
CA ARG A 730 -11.78 -20.05 -30.84
C ARG A 730 -11.22 -18.84 -30.10
N PHE A 731 -10.98 -17.77 -30.84
CA PHE A 731 -10.56 -16.48 -30.31
C PHE A 731 -11.77 -15.55 -30.26
N ILE A 732 -11.98 -14.88 -29.14
CA ILE A 732 -13.10 -13.94 -28.95
C ILE A 732 -12.53 -12.61 -28.47
N ASN A 733 -12.76 -11.55 -29.23
CA ASN A 733 -12.46 -10.19 -28.79
C ASN A 733 -13.49 -9.77 -27.73
N ARG A 734 -13.03 -9.56 -26.50
CA ARG A 734 -13.85 -9.13 -25.36
C ARG A 734 -13.62 -7.68 -24.97
N GLY A 735 -12.71 -6.99 -25.65
CA GLY A 735 -12.49 -5.58 -25.45
C GLY A 735 -13.49 -4.69 -26.16
N GLU A 736 -13.28 -3.39 -25.98
CA GLU A 736 -14.09 -2.32 -26.59
C GLU A 736 -13.52 -1.87 -27.95
N THR A 737 -12.28 -2.26 -28.27
CA THR A 737 -11.58 -1.91 -29.50
C THR A 737 -11.39 -3.14 -30.42
N PRO A 738 -11.36 -2.96 -31.75
CA PRO A 738 -11.03 -4.05 -32.67
C PRO A 738 -9.58 -4.54 -32.50
N ILE A 739 -9.31 -5.80 -32.85
CA ILE A 739 -7.96 -6.39 -32.86
C ILE A 739 -7.63 -6.84 -34.27
N SER A 740 -6.44 -6.47 -34.77
CA SER A 740 -5.93 -6.93 -36.07
C SER A 740 -4.92 -8.07 -35.88
N ILE A 741 -5.29 -9.27 -36.33
CA ILE A 741 -4.45 -10.47 -36.28
C ILE A 741 -3.93 -10.74 -37.68
N SER A 742 -2.62 -10.91 -37.83
CA SER A 742 -2.00 -11.29 -39.10
C SER A 742 -1.79 -12.79 -39.25
N GLU A 743 -1.37 -13.48 -38.20
CA GLU A 743 -1.09 -14.93 -38.28
C GLU A 743 -1.39 -15.61 -36.94
N VAL A 744 -1.85 -16.86 -37.01
CA VAL A 744 -2.06 -17.75 -35.88
C VAL A 744 -1.32 -19.05 -36.15
N GLN A 745 -0.30 -19.35 -35.35
CA GLN A 745 0.43 -20.61 -35.42
C GLN A 745 0.13 -21.44 -34.18
N ILE A 746 -0.15 -22.73 -34.34
CA ILE A 746 -0.54 -23.62 -33.24
C ILE A 746 0.43 -24.79 -33.20
N PHE A 747 1.17 -24.93 -32.10
CA PHE A 747 2.22 -25.95 -31.96
C PHE A 747 1.83 -27.04 -30.96
N PRO A 748 1.92 -28.32 -31.36
CA PRO A 748 1.65 -29.44 -30.47
C PRO A 748 2.84 -29.72 -29.55
N THR A 749 2.60 -30.54 -28.54
CA THR A 749 3.68 -31.16 -27.77
C THR A 749 4.30 -32.33 -28.55
N LYS A 750 5.59 -32.59 -28.36
CA LYS A 750 6.26 -33.80 -28.86
C LYS A 750 5.73 -35.00 -28.06
N ASN A 751 5.26 -36.03 -28.78
CA ASN A 751 4.83 -37.30 -28.19
C ASN A 751 5.98 -38.09 -27.57
#